data_AF-K9ZKG4-F1
#
_entry.id   AF-K9ZKG4-F1
#
_cell.length_a   1.000
_cell.length_b   1.000
_cell.length_c   1.000
_cell.angle_alpha   90.00
_cell.angle_beta   90.00
_cell.angle_gamma   90.00
#
_symmetry.space_group_name_H-M   'P 1'
#
loop_
_entity.id
_entity.type
_entity.pdbx_description
1 polymer ?
#
loop_
_entity_poly.entity_id
_entity_poly.type
_entity_poly.pdbx_seq_one_letter_code
_entity_poly.pdbx_strand_id
1 'polypeptide(L)'
;MIINGTANNDELYAQQGDEVFGFEGEDTLYAEGILGNNTLNGGEGNDFLSVVEGENNTLNGGNGNDRLFVVEGNNNTLNGDAGDDELYVIEGSFNTLKGGIGNDFLKTSSLTGNNTLEGGEGHDTLIGYLSSDRLFGDAGDDSLYAGKQGSQMTGGAGLDRFYFGNGSVPDVPAEVLDFTTSVDKVVIAGIPQVQNFEDIILVQDGNDTIVKALIDGSERSFGILKNVNKDTLTAEDFDFIVPVFSITGASAVEGNAITFTITRTGDILIDQTVTVSTSIGTASSSDFISKTQEFTFTQGETHKTFTVDTIQDALFEGNETFTVTLSNSTNGSVISSTNGTAQGTITNDDAAPVFAIASASALEGNAIAFTITRTGDAQASQSVTVSTSIATGDTASTSDFTTNTQTLTFAQGETQKTFTVQTNEDQLFEGNETFTVTLSNSTNGAVISSTNGTAQGTITNDDAVAVFAIASASALEGNAIAFTITRTGDAQASQSVTVSTSIATGDTASTSDFTTNTQTLTFAQGETQKTFTVQTNEDQLFEGNETFTVTLSNSTNGAVISSTNGTAQGTITNDDAVAVFAIASASALEGNAISFTITRTGDAQASQNITVSTSVATGDTASTSDFTAKTETLTFAVGETQKTFTVATTEDFRVEENETFTVNLSNATNSATISSTNGTAKGTINDDDISLAVITNNSIFNIKGTGNTVRLKATLIERNSSFVNELGVFIVDDADGRINGLAPGQQGYNEAALERAKSQGKSIFSAITNIPNGFNTVDLIRLLEFDSGNYLKFFLVKDGTIDSFRAGLTQTTNILFADSSTQIITQEEDSFTISWKESTTITEFNSLKVKIESTDESLTLGTALQGENQAELIDLTDITGLVKADFSVFREAAYNNEVYFYEIDNAQGQISGLQATSANRANYLQAAINNLIKDAETGETIKFAVSNQGQFTDSAMIAGGSILAPMIIINGTLSQLTDNNTSNDPQVYFPYLGVNSDGIDHIRLLADNTFGFEDLPNGGDFDYNDLIIKFDFNIV
;
A
#
# COMPACT_ATOMS: atom_id res chain seq x y z
N MET A 1 26.98 -54.80 116.26
CA MET A 1 28.10 -55.14 115.34
C MET A 1 28.22 -54.01 114.33
N ILE A 2 29.39 -53.76 113.74
CA ILE A 2 29.51 -52.80 112.62
C ILE A 2 29.39 -53.58 111.31
N ILE A 3 28.42 -53.23 110.48
CA ILE A 3 28.18 -53.79 109.13
C ILE A 3 28.45 -52.68 108.12
N ASN A 4 29.38 -52.92 107.19
CA ASN A 4 29.80 -51.93 106.20
C ASN A 4 29.47 -52.42 104.79
N GLY A 5 28.79 -51.58 104.02
CA GLY A 5 28.57 -51.69 102.59
C GLY A 5 29.82 -51.37 101.76
N THR A 6 29.60 -51.18 100.48
CA THR A 6 30.59 -50.88 99.45
C THR A 6 30.32 -49.51 98.84
N ALA A 7 30.88 -49.21 97.66
CA ALA A 7 30.61 -47.97 96.95
C ALA A 7 29.59 -48.18 95.79
N ASN A 8 28.75 -49.21 95.88
CA ASN A 8 27.66 -49.47 94.94
C ASN A 8 26.38 -49.72 95.74
N ASN A 9 25.23 -49.65 95.08
CA ASN A 9 23.93 -50.00 95.65
C ASN A 9 23.93 -51.36 96.37
N ASP A 10 23.81 -51.33 97.69
CA ASP A 10 23.86 -52.45 98.61
C ASP A 10 22.50 -52.66 99.32
N GLU A 11 22.20 -53.90 99.69
CA GLU A 11 21.03 -54.25 100.50
C GLU A 11 21.49 -54.90 101.81
N LEU A 12 21.31 -54.21 102.94
CA LEU A 12 21.91 -54.56 104.23
C LEU A 12 20.86 -54.72 105.33
N TYR A 13 21.08 -55.66 106.25
CA TYR A 13 20.14 -56.01 107.31
C TYR A 13 20.82 -55.99 108.69
N ALA A 14 20.29 -55.15 109.59
CA ALA A 14 20.73 -55.00 110.98
C ALA A 14 20.02 -55.99 111.91
N GLN A 15 20.76 -56.48 112.92
CA GLN A 15 20.23 -57.16 114.10
C GLN A 15 20.43 -56.29 115.35
N GLN A 16 20.00 -56.79 116.52
CA GLN A 16 20.04 -56.05 117.80
C GLN A 16 21.37 -55.36 118.09
N GLY A 17 21.34 -54.02 118.13
CA GLY A 17 22.47 -53.17 118.54
C GLY A 17 23.55 -53.05 117.47
N ASP A 18 23.16 -53.13 116.20
CA ASP A 18 24.05 -52.99 115.06
C ASP A 18 24.17 -51.54 114.58
N GLU A 19 25.35 -51.20 114.06
CA GLU A 19 25.61 -49.99 113.28
C GLU A 19 25.85 -50.44 111.83
N VAL A 20 25.03 -49.96 110.90
CA VAL A 20 25.05 -50.34 109.49
C VAL A 20 25.35 -49.09 108.65
N PHE A 21 26.36 -49.17 107.79
CA PHE A 21 26.80 -48.09 106.91
C PHE A 21 26.70 -48.54 105.45
N GLY A 22 25.97 -47.82 104.60
CA GLY A 22 25.88 -48.06 103.15
C GLY A 22 27.13 -47.57 102.40
N PHE A 23 27.52 -46.32 102.67
CA PHE A 23 28.58 -45.53 102.01
C PHE A 23 28.15 -44.86 100.70
N GLU A 24 28.68 -45.21 99.53
CA GLU A 24 28.28 -44.55 98.26
C GLU A 24 27.35 -45.49 97.49
N GLY A 25 26.25 -45.00 96.91
CA GLY A 25 25.31 -45.80 96.15
C GLY A 25 23.86 -45.46 96.51
N GLU A 26 22.88 -46.00 95.77
CA GLU A 26 21.49 -46.01 96.24
C GLU A 26 21.25 -47.31 97.01
N ASP A 27 21.44 -47.24 98.32
CA ASP A 27 21.46 -48.35 99.24
C ASP A 27 20.10 -48.60 99.90
N THR A 28 19.90 -49.81 100.39
CA THR A 28 18.68 -50.22 101.07
C THR A 28 19.04 -50.90 102.39
N LEU A 29 18.75 -50.23 103.51
CA LEU A 29 19.13 -50.69 104.85
C LEU A 29 17.89 -51.00 105.69
N TYR A 30 17.82 -52.21 106.24
CA TYR A 30 16.72 -52.68 107.07
C TYR A 30 17.15 -52.98 108.50
N ALA A 31 16.29 -52.69 109.48
CA ALA A 31 16.36 -53.30 110.82
C ALA A 31 15.00 -53.86 111.22
N GLU A 32 14.98 -55.07 111.78
CA GLU A 32 13.77 -55.73 112.26
C GLU A 32 13.94 -56.22 113.71
N GLY A 33 12.95 -55.94 114.58
CA GLY A 33 12.78 -56.61 115.87
C GLY A 33 12.81 -55.73 117.15
N ILE A 34 11.91 -56.06 118.07
CA ILE A 34 11.53 -55.34 119.31
C ILE A 34 12.62 -55.04 120.36
N LEU A 35 13.87 -55.49 120.21
CA LEU A 35 14.89 -55.27 121.23
C LEU A 35 16.23 -54.88 120.58
N GLY A 36 16.61 -53.61 120.62
CA GLY A 36 17.95 -53.13 120.22
C GLY A 36 17.95 -51.72 119.63
N ASN A 37 18.91 -50.88 120.04
CA ASN A 37 19.12 -49.54 119.50
C ASN A 37 20.04 -49.66 118.28
N ASN A 38 19.50 -49.68 117.07
CA ASN A 38 20.30 -49.78 115.84
C ASN A 38 20.58 -48.39 115.27
N THR A 39 21.73 -48.26 114.61
CA THR A 39 22.06 -47.07 113.80
C THR A 39 22.19 -47.50 112.35
N LEU A 40 21.31 -47.00 111.48
CA LEU A 40 21.40 -47.16 110.03
C LEU A 40 21.94 -45.86 109.45
N ASN A 41 22.91 -45.92 108.54
CA ASN A 41 23.50 -44.78 107.87
C ASN A 41 23.62 -45.10 106.38
N GLY A 42 22.88 -44.38 105.53
CA GLY A 42 22.87 -44.57 104.08
C GLY A 42 24.21 -44.14 103.48
N GLY A 43 24.52 -42.85 103.55
CA GLY A 43 25.79 -42.28 103.14
C GLY A 43 25.63 -41.26 102.02
N GLU A 44 26.11 -41.53 100.81
CA GLU A 44 25.96 -40.69 99.62
C GLU A 44 25.14 -41.45 98.57
N GLY A 45 24.06 -40.86 98.08
CA GLY A 45 23.12 -41.43 97.12
C GLY A 45 21.69 -41.35 97.63
N ASN A 46 20.72 -41.81 96.84
CA ASN A 46 19.30 -41.79 97.25
C ASN A 46 18.96 -43.14 97.90
N ASP A 47 19.00 -43.19 99.22
CA ASP A 47 18.94 -44.39 100.02
C ASP A 47 17.55 -44.68 100.56
N PHE A 48 17.26 -45.96 100.81
CA PHE A 48 16.05 -46.41 101.49
C PHE A 48 16.41 -47.06 102.83
N LEU A 49 16.03 -46.42 103.94
CA LEU A 49 16.28 -46.94 105.28
C LEU A 49 14.95 -47.28 105.94
N SER A 50 14.79 -48.50 106.48
CA SER A 50 13.54 -48.91 107.10
C SER A 50 13.75 -49.69 108.38
N VAL A 51 13.03 -49.29 109.43
CA VAL A 51 12.90 -50.04 110.69
C VAL A 51 11.49 -50.55 110.86
N VAL A 52 11.38 -51.86 111.08
CA VAL A 52 10.11 -52.55 111.37
C VAL A 52 10.16 -53.08 112.80
N GLU A 53 9.29 -52.56 113.67
CA GLU A 53 9.21 -52.88 115.10
C GLU A 53 10.52 -52.61 115.88
N GLY A 54 10.69 -51.43 116.47
CA GLY A 54 11.87 -51.14 117.30
C GLY A 54 11.82 -49.84 118.11
N GLU A 55 12.58 -49.76 119.21
CA GLU A 55 12.69 -48.55 120.04
C GLU A 55 14.11 -47.98 120.04
N ASN A 56 14.23 -46.65 120.04
CA ASN A 56 15.51 -45.93 120.14
C ASN A 56 16.50 -46.21 118.99
N ASN A 57 16.00 -46.45 117.77
CA ASN A 57 16.83 -46.56 116.57
C ASN A 57 17.18 -45.18 116.01
N THR A 58 18.30 -45.08 115.32
CA THR A 58 18.73 -43.89 114.58
C THR A 58 18.89 -44.26 113.11
N LEU A 59 18.18 -43.59 112.21
CA LEU A 59 18.31 -43.71 110.77
C LEU A 59 18.92 -42.39 110.28
N ASN A 60 20.01 -42.43 109.54
CA ASN A 60 20.63 -41.26 108.91
C ASN A 60 20.69 -41.52 107.41
N GLY A 61 20.02 -40.71 106.60
CA GLY A 61 20.03 -40.80 105.14
C GLY A 61 21.43 -40.48 104.63
N GLY A 62 21.85 -39.24 104.82
CA GLY A 62 23.16 -38.76 104.41
C GLY A 62 23.01 -37.72 103.30
N ASN A 63 23.85 -37.75 102.27
CA ASN A 63 23.73 -36.87 101.12
C ASN A 63 22.95 -37.56 100.01
N GLY A 64 21.86 -36.96 99.53
CA GLY A 64 20.99 -37.47 98.48
C GLY A 64 19.53 -37.37 98.91
N ASN A 65 18.60 -37.72 98.03
CA ASN A 65 17.17 -37.66 98.30
C ASN A 65 16.70 -39.02 98.84
N ASP A 66 16.73 -39.14 100.16
CA ASP A 66 16.58 -40.39 100.88
C ASP A 66 15.15 -40.67 101.31
N ARG A 67 14.88 -41.94 101.61
CA ARG A 67 13.58 -42.43 102.05
C ARG A 67 13.71 -43.21 103.32
N LEU A 68 13.33 -42.60 104.44
CA LEU A 68 13.46 -43.20 105.77
C LEU A 68 12.09 -43.58 106.31
N PHE A 69 11.95 -44.83 106.75
CA PHE A 69 10.70 -45.38 107.25
C PHE A 69 10.87 -46.00 108.64
N VAL A 70 9.97 -45.65 109.55
CA VAL A 70 9.68 -46.43 110.76
C VAL A 70 8.25 -46.91 110.66
N VAL A 71 8.06 -48.23 110.54
CA VAL A 71 6.74 -48.83 110.40
C VAL A 71 6.03 -48.87 111.76
N GLU A 72 6.70 -49.40 112.77
CA GLU A 72 6.22 -49.45 114.16
C GLU A 72 7.38 -49.21 115.13
N GLY A 73 7.25 -48.26 116.07
CA GLY A 73 8.31 -48.06 117.06
C GLY A 73 8.27 -46.74 117.83
N ASN A 74 8.87 -46.71 119.03
CA ASN A 74 8.92 -45.51 119.88
C ASN A 74 10.34 -44.94 120.01
N ASN A 75 10.44 -43.63 120.22
CA ASN A 75 11.71 -42.93 120.48
C ASN A 75 12.77 -43.09 119.37
N ASN A 76 12.38 -43.37 118.13
CA ASN A 76 13.31 -43.46 117.01
C ASN A 76 13.66 -42.06 116.49
N THR A 77 14.86 -41.92 115.93
CA THR A 77 15.34 -40.69 115.28
C THR A 77 15.59 -41.00 113.81
N LEU A 78 14.96 -40.24 112.91
CA LEU A 78 15.19 -40.29 111.47
C LEU A 78 15.82 -38.94 111.10
N ASN A 79 17.00 -38.95 110.49
CA ASN A 79 17.69 -37.78 109.98
C ASN A 79 17.84 -37.98 108.47
N GLY A 80 17.24 -37.12 107.63
CA GLY A 80 17.45 -37.12 106.19
C GLY A 80 18.86 -36.66 105.85
N ASP A 81 19.33 -35.65 106.56
CA ASP A 81 20.63 -34.97 106.41
C ASP A 81 20.67 -33.98 105.23
N ALA A 82 21.06 -34.34 104.02
CA ALA A 82 21.17 -33.37 102.91
C ALA A 82 20.60 -33.91 101.59
N GLY A 83 19.51 -33.34 101.13
CA GLY A 83 18.80 -33.63 99.89
C GLY A 83 17.31 -33.37 100.10
N ASP A 84 16.47 -33.60 99.08
CA ASP A 84 15.01 -33.53 99.26
C ASP A 84 14.52 -34.91 99.75
N ASP A 85 14.45 -35.11 101.06
CA ASP A 85 14.24 -36.39 101.72
C ASP A 85 12.76 -36.67 102.04
N GLU A 86 12.35 -37.94 102.02
CA GLU A 86 11.04 -38.36 102.52
C GLU A 86 11.15 -39.24 103.78
N LEU A 87 10.68 -38.71 104.91
CA LEU A 87 10.72 -39.37 106.22
C LEU A 87 9.32 -39.74 106.69
N TYR A 88 9.10 -41.02 107.00
CA TYR A 88 7.81 -41.55 107.41
C TYR A 88 7.88 -42.29 108.73
N VAL A 89 6.96 -41.96 109.65
CA VAL A 89 6.64 -42.78 110.82
C VAL A 89 5.20 -43.23 110.70
N ILE A 90 4.99 -44.52 110.48
CA ILE A 90 3.64 -45.07 110.24
C ILE A 90 2.89 -45.19 111.56
N GLU A 91 3.44 -45.93 112.53
CA GLU A 91 2.92 -46.05 113.89
C GLU A 91 4.04 -45.88 114.94
N GLY A 92 3.72 -45.24 116.06
CA GLY A 92 4.70 -45.03 117.13
C GLY A 92 4.58 -43.71 117.87
N SER A 93 5.21 -43.62 119.03
CA SER A 93 5.21 -42.43 119.90
C SER A 93 6.62 -41.90 120.15
N PHE A 94 6.73 -40.57 120.33
CA PHE A 94 7.98 -39.90 120.70
C PHE A 94 9.12 -40.04 119.69
N ASN A 95 8.79 -40.30 118.41
CA ASN A 95 9.79 -40.32 117.35
C ASN A 95 10.16 -38.89 116.94
N THR A 96 11.39 -38.73 116.47
CA THR A 96 11.93 -37.47 115.95
C THR A 96 12.30 -37.67 114.48
N LEU A 97 11.69 -36.90 113.58
CA LEU A 97 12.03 -36.85 112.16
C LEU A 97 12.73 -35.52 111.92
N LYS A 98 13.87 -35.53 111.25
CA LYS A 98 14.67 -34.35 110.90
C LYS A 98 14.95 -34.42 109.42
N GLY A 99 14.45 -33.48 108.62
CA GLY A 99 14.73 -33.40 107.19
C GLY A 99 16.20 -33.11 106.97
N GLY A 100 16.63 -31.90 107.31
CA GLY A 100 18.02 -31.49 107.23
C GLY A 100 18.20 -30.33 106.25
N ILE A 101 18.95 -30.50 105.18
CA ILE A 101 19.13 -29.49 104.12
C ILE A 101 18.44 -30.00 102.85
N GLY A 102 17.44 -29.28 102.35
CA GLY A 102 16.70 -29.61 101.14
C GLY A 102 15.21 -29.44 101.38
N ASN A 103 14.37 -29.71 100.39
CA ASN A 103 12.91 -29.58 100.51
C ASN A 103 12.32 -30.93 100.90
N ASP A 104 12.20 -31.14 102.20
CA ASP A 104 11.93 -32.44 102.79
C ASP A 104 10.44 -32.69 102.98
N PHE A 105 10.02 -33.94 102.86
CA PHE A 105 8.67 -34.41 103.15
C PHE A 105 8.66 -35.29 104.39
N LEU A 106 8.18 -34.76 105.51
CA LEU A 106 8.10 -35.46 106.78
C LEU A 106 6.65 -35.79 107.10
N LYS A 107 6.36 -37.05 107.39
CA LYS A 107 5.00 -37.48 107.69
C LYS A 107 4.92 -38.49 108.83
N THR A 108 4.05 -38.22 109.78
CA THR A 108 3.57 -39.20 110.75
C THR A 108 2.17 -39.65 110.36
N SER A 109 1.83 -40.92 110.57
CA SER A 109 0.45 -41.41 110.50
C SER A 109 -0.01 -42.06 111.82
N SER A 110 0.78 -41.88 112.88
CA SER A 110 0.54 -42.52 114.17
C SER A 110 -0.79 -42.08 114.77
N LEU A 111 -1.53 -43.06 115.31
CA LEU A 111 -2.82 -42.84 115.95
C LEU A 111 -2.68 -42.36 117.40
N THR A 112 -1.53 -42.58 118.04
CA THR A 112 -1.30 -42.24 119.46
C THR A 112 0.15 -41.85 119.74
N GLY A 113 0.31 -40.86 120.64
CA GLY A 113 1.61 -40.35 121.09
C GLY A 113 2.15 -39.22 120.23
N ASN A 114 2.94 -38.34 120.84
CA ASN A 114 3.38 -37.10 120.22
C ASN A 114 4.75 -37.30 119.60
N ASN A 115 4.91 -36.95 118.32
CA ASN A 115 6.17 -36.99 117.60
C ASN A 115 6.71 -35.57 117.38
N THR A 116 7.98 -35.47 117.02
CA THR A 116 8.65 -34.21 116.65
C THR A 116 9.09 -34.30 115.20
N LEU A 117 8.71 -33.34 114.36
CA LEU A 117 9.12 -33.21 112.96
C LEU A 117 9.87 -31.89 112.84
N GLU A 118 11.12 -31.93 112.40
CA GLU A 118 12.00 -30.79 112.16
C GLU A 118 12.33 -30.79 110.66
N GLY A 119 11.92 -29.76 109.92
CA GLY A 119 12.17 -29.63 108.48
C GLY A 119 13.65 -29.37 108.23
N GLY A 120 14.12 -28.18 108.61
CA GLY A 120 15.53 -27.82 108.54
C GLY A 120 15.74 -26.63 107.60
N GLU A 121 16.76 -26.67 106.74
CA GLU A 121 16.95 -25.66 105.69
C GLU A 121 16.25 -26.12 104.40
N GLY A 122 15.27 -25.38 103.90
CA GLY A 122 14.59 -25.66 102.63
C GLY A 122 13.09 -25.40 102.71
N HIS A 123 12.34 -25.80 101.68
CA HIS A 123 10.88 -25.63 101.62
C HIS A 123 10.18 -26.94 101.98
N ASP A 124 10.00 -27.18 103.27
CA ASP A 124 9.64 -28.49 103.79
C ASP A 124 8.13 -28.69 103.88
N THR A 125 7.68 -29.93 103.80
CA THR A 125 6.30 -30.33 104.02
C THR A 125 6.21 -31.29 105.19
N LEU A 126 5.62 -30.82 106.29
CA LEU A 126 5.51 -31.57 107.55
C LEU A 126 4.06 -31.94 107.82
N ILE A 127 3.75 -33.22 108.03
CA ILE A 127 2.38 -33.72 108.24
C ILE A 127 2.28 -34.54 109.52
N GLY A 128 1.57 -34.01 110.53
CA GLY A 128 1.32 -34.68 111.82
C GLY A 128 0.07 -35.59 111.87
N TYR A 129 -0.76 -35.54 110.83
CA TYR A 129 -1.96 -36.38 110.62
C TYR A 129 -3.00 -36.42 111.77
N LEU A 130 -2.87 -37.30 112.78
CA LEU A 130 -3.92 -37.51 113.80
C LEU A 130 -3.48 -37.16 115.23
N SER A 131 -2.19 -37.21 115.57
CA SER A 131 -1.68 -36.96 116.93
C SER A 131 -1.39 -35.49 117.22
N SER A 132 -1.04 -35.18 118.49
CA SER A 132 -0.63 -33.85 118.98
C SER A 132 0.88 -33.68 118.79
N ASP A 133 1.31 -33.62 117.53
CA ASP A 133 2.74 -33.56 117.19
C ASP A 133 3.34 -32.15 117.32
N ARG A 134 4.67 -32.07 117.37
CA ARG A 134 5.43 -30.81 117.30
C ARG A 134 6.09 -30.71 115.92
N LEU A 135 5.76 -29.68 115.15
CA LEU A 135 6.27 -29.46 113.81
C LEU A 135 7.12 -28.18 113.80
N PHE A 136 8.35 -28.26 113.31
CA PHE A 136 9.30 -27.16 113.17
C PHE A 136 9.65 -27.07 111.69
N GLY A 137 9.26 -26.01 110.98
CA GLY A 137 9.68 -25.79 109.59
C GLY A 137 11.17 -25.43 109.53
N ASP A 138 11.58 -24.53 110.44
CA ASP A 138 12.92 -23.97 110.57
C ASP A 138 13.23 -22.90 109.51
N ALA A 139 13.97 -23.17 108.43
CA ALA A 139 14.42 -22.14 107.50
C ALA A 139 13.95 -22.40 106.07
N GLY A 140 12.89 -21.72 105.66
CA GLY A 140 12.43 -21.59 104.29
C GLY A 140 10.93 -21.33 104.28
N ASP A 141 10.31 -21.48 103.11
CA ASP A 141 8.84 -21.37 102.99
C ASP A 141 8.20 -22.74 103.19
N ASP A 142 7.85 -23.06 104.43
CA ASP A 142 7.45 -24.41 104.81
C ASP A 142 5.93 -24.61 104.75
N SER A 143 5.49 -25.87 104.68
CA SER A 143 4.09 -26.28 104.69
C SER A 143 3.83 -27.26 105.84
N LEU A 144 3.24 -26.75 106.92
CA LEU A 144 3.01 -27.49 108.16
C LEU A 144 1.53 -27.86 108.28
N TYR A 145 1.25 -29.16 108.23
CA TYR A 145 -0.07 -29.75 108.36
C TYR A 145 -0.29 -30.30 109.76
N ALA A 146 -1.10 -29.56 110.54
CA ALA A 146 -1.44 -29.96 111.89
C ALA A 146 -2.21 -31.29 111.93
N GLY A 147 -1.96 -32.05 112.99
CA GLY A 147 -2.73 -33.25 113.31
C GLY A 147 -4.11 -32.91 113.89
N LYS A 148 -5.06 -33.84 113.76
CA LYS A 148 -6.46 -33.67 114.23
C LYS A 148 -6.58 -33.41 115.74
N GLN A 149 -5.65 -33.92 116.54
CA GLN A 149 -5.61 -33.76 117.99
C GLN A 149 -4.80 -32.53 118.46
N GLY A 150 -4.47 -31.60 117.56
CA GLY A 150 -3.84 -30.31 117.87
C GLY A 150 -2.32 -30.40 117.92
N SER A 151 -1.66 -29.97 116.85
CA SER A 151 -0.20 -29.89 116.80
C SER A 151 0.32 -28.54 117.30
N GLN A 152 1.52 -28.53 117.87
CA GLN A 152 2.28 -27.29 118.08
C GLN A 152 3.20 -27.08 116.89
N MET A 153 3.17 -25.90 116.29
CA MET A 153 3.86 -25.59 115.04
C MET A 153 4.69 -24.33 115.20
N THR A 154 5.89 -24.35 114.65
CA THR A 154 6.75 -23.19 114.44
C THR A 154 7.22 -23.22 113.00
N GLY A 155 6.97 -22.14 112.26
CA GLY A 155 7.40 -22.03 110.87
C GLY A 155 8.89 -21.70 110.79
N GLY A 156 9.31 -20.70 111.56
CA GLY A 156 10.68 -20.22 111.57
C GLY A 156 10.88 -19.06 110.60
N ALA A 157 11.80 -19.19 109.64
CA ALA A 157 12.23 -18.11 108.76
C ALA A 157 11.84 -18.37 107.30
N GLY A 158 10.84 -17.65 106.81
CA GLY A 158 10.40 -17.67 105.41
C GLY A 158 8.92 -17.37 105.35
N LEU A 159 8.25 -17.70 104.25
CA LEU A 159 6.80 -17.66 104.15
C LEU A 159 6.24 -19.03 104.50
N ASP A 160 5.79 -19.19 105.74
CA ASP A 160 5.32 -20.48 106.22
C ASP A 160 3.82 -20.62 106.06
N ARG A 161 3.37 -21.82 105.68
CA ARG A 161 1.96 -22.18 105.48
C ARG A 161 1.53 -23.14 106.56
N PHE A 162 0.73 -22.66 107.49
CA PHE A 162 0.15 -23.43 108.58
C PHE A 162 -1.25 -23.92 108.20
N TYR A 163 -1.38 -25.20 107.88
CA TYR A 163 -2.66 -25.81 107.56
C TYR A 163 -3.40 -26.20 108.84
N PHE A 164 -4.51 -25.50 109.13
CA PHE A 164 -5.32 -25.73 110.33
C PHE A 164 -6.38 -26.83 110.17
N GLY A 165 -6.39 -27.54 109.05
CA GLY A 165 -7.28 -28.65 108.79
C GLY A 165 -7.03 -29.22 107.39
N ASN A 166 -7.22 -30.53 107.24
CA ASN A 166 -7.03 -31.25 105.99
C ASN A 166 -8.35 -31.96 105.63
N GLY A 167 -9.24 -31.24 104.94
CA GLY A 167 -10.57 -31.76 104.53
C GLY A 167 -11.59 -31.92 105.65
N SER A 168 -11.23 -31.66 106.91
CA SER A 168 -12.14 -31.65 108.05
C SER A 168 -11.65 -30.73 109.16
N VAL A 169 -12.58 -30.28 110.01
CA VAL A 169 -12.28 -29.45 111.18
C VAL A 169 -11.49 -30.27 112.20
N PRO A 170 -10.38 -29.76 112.76
CA PRO A 170 -9.64 -30.49 113.79
C PRO A 170 -10.50 -30.70 115.06
N ASP A 171 -10.20 -31.78 115.78
CA ASP A 171 -10.88 -32.09 117.06
C ASP A 171 -10.34 -31.21 118.18
N VAL A 172 -9.04 -30.90 118.15
CA VAL A 172 -8.36 -29.95 119.02
C VAL A 172 -7.62 -28.93 118.15
N PRO A 173 -7.73 -27.61 118.41
CA PRO A 173 -7.08 -26.59 117.59
C PRO A 173 -5.56 -26.73 117.59
N ALA A 174 -4.93 -26.53 116.43
CA ALA A 174 -3.48 -26.45 116.34
C ALA A 174 -2.95 -25.14 116.97
N GLU A 175 -1.72 -25.13 117.47
CA GLU A 175 -1.07 -23.93 118.01
C GLU A 175 0.11 -23.54 117.12
N VAL A 176 0.15 -22.31 116.62
CA VAL A 176 1.31 -21.73 115.93
C VAL A 176 2.03 -20.80 116.89
N LEU A 177 3.31 -21.06 117.15
CA LEU A 177 4.03 -20.39 118.23
C LEU A 177 4.76 -19.11 117.80
N ASP A 178 5.01 -18.91 116.50
CA ASP A 178 5.89 -17.86 115.95
C ASP A 178 5.34 -17.16 114.67
N PHE A 179 4.03 -17.25 114.42
CA PHE A 179 3.39 -16.69 113.23
C PHE A 179 3.75 -15.21 112.98
N THR A 180 4.32 -14.93 111.81
CA THR A 180 4.71 -13.60 111.34
C THR A 180 3.69 -13.04 110.36
N THR A 181 2.94 -12.04 110.80
CA THR A 181 1.92 -11.36 109.96
C THR A 181 2.51 -10.78 108.68
N SER A 182 1.76 -10.88 107.60
CA SER A 182 2.07 -10.46 106.22
C SER A 182 3.22 -11.23 105.57
N VAL A 183 3.78 -12.21 106.27
CA VAL A 183 4.75 -13.15 105.73
C VAL A 183 4.07 -14.51 105.67
N ASP A 184 3.76 -15.09 106.82
CA ASP A 184 3.17 -16.41 106.94
C ASP A 184 1.69 -16.44 106.56
N LYS A 185 1.20 -17.65 106.27
CA LYS A 185 -0.18 -17.93 105.89
C LYS A 185 -0.79 -18.98 106.79
N VAL A 186 -2.01 -18.73 107.23
CA VAL A 186 -2.90 -19.79 107.68
C VAL A 186 -3.64 -20.34 106.49
N VAL A 187 -3.52 -21.64 106.23
CA VAL A 187 -4.22 -22.31 105.13
C VAL A 187 -5.41 -23.09 105.69
N ILE A 188 -6.59 -22.85 105.10
CA ILE A 188 -7.80 -23.63 105.37
C ILE A 188 -8.21 -24.31 104.06
N ALA A 189 -8.00 -25.62 104.00
CA ALA A 189 -8.25 -26.43 102.80
C ALA A 189 -9.36 -27.46 103.04
N GLY A 190 -10.24 -27.60 102.06
CA GLY A 190 -11.25 -28.68 102.04
C GLY A 190 -12.40 -28.53 103.04
N ILE A 191 -12.67 -27.31 103.53
CA ILE A 191 -13.82 -26.99 104.40
C ILE A 191 -14.86 -26.20 103.59
N PRO A 192 -16.00 -26.81 103.19
CA PRO A 192 -16.96 -26.18 102.26
C PRO A 192 -17.54 -24.85 102.76
N GLN A 193 -17.69 -24.70 104.07
CA GLN A 193 -18.23 -23.51 104.72
C GLN A 193 -17.19 -22.38 104.87
N VAL A 194 -15.92 -22.63 104.54
CA VAL A 194 -14.82 -21.69 104.71
C VAL A 194 -14.05 -21.56 103.39
N GLN A 195 -14.51 -20.65 102.55
CA GLN A 195 -14.00 -20.44 101.19
C GLN A 195 -13.25 -19.11 101.03
N ASN A 196 -13.41 -18.19 101.98
CA ASN A 196 -12.77 -16.89 101.97
C ASN A 196 -12.58 -16.34 103.39
N PHE A 197 -11.87 -15.22 103.50
CA PHE A 197 -11.54 -14.60 104.79
C PHE A 197 -12.77 -14.12 105.58
N GLU A 198 -13.89 -13.84 104.94
CA GLU A 198 -15.13 -13.45 105.64
C GLU A 198 -15.83 -14.63 106.31
N ASP A 199 -15.47 -15.86 105.95
CA ASP A 199 -16.06 -17.08 106.52
C ASP A 199 -15.41 -17.45 107.87
N ILE A 200 -14.27 -16.85 108.22
CA ILE A 200 -13.58 -17.08 109.50
C ILE A 200 -13.93 -16.02 110.55
N ILE A 201 -13.77 -16.39 111.81
CA ILE A 201 -14.02 -15.59 112.99
C ILE A 201 -12.73 -15.56 113.82
N LEU A 202 -12.11 -14.37 113.93
CA LEU A 202 -10.90 -14.17 114.74
C LEU A 202 -11.27 -13.69 116.16
N VAL A 203 -10.88 -14.47 117.17
CA VAL A 203 -11.14 -14.17 118.58
C VAL A 203 -9.83 -13.95 119.33
N GLN A 204 -9.70 -12.80 120.01
CA GLN A 204 -8.55 -12.51 120.87
C GLN A 204 -8.75 -13.18 122.23
N ASP A 205 -7.78 -13.98 122.70
CA ASP A 205 -7.74 -14.57 124.03
C ASP A 205 -6.38 -14.30 124.70
N GLY A 206 -6.35 -13.40 125.68
CA GLY A 206 -5.10 -12.89 126.23
C GLY A 206 -4.23 -12.25 125.12
N ASN A 207 -3.00 -12.74 124.96
CA ASN A 207 -2.09 -12.30 123.89
C ASN A 207 -2.25 -13.10 122.59
N ASP A 208 -3.09 -14.13 122.55
CA ASP A 208 -3.20 -15.07 121.44
C ASP A 208 -4.46 -14.79 120.59
N THR A 209 -4.44 -15.22 119.33
CA THR A 209 -5.60 -15.16 118.42
C THR A 209 -6.09 -16.55 118.06
N ILE A 210 -7.37 -16.83 118.29
CA ILE A 210 -8.03 -18.08 117.91
C ILE A 210 -8.72 -17.88 116.55
N VAL A 211 -8.36 -18.71 115.58
CA VAL A 211 -9.02 -18.80 114.27
C VAL A 211 -10.17 -19.79 114.36
N LYS A 212 -11.39 -19.30 114.13
CA LYS A 212 -12.62 -20.10 114.15
C LYS A 212 -13.38 -19.96 112.83
N ALA A 213 -14.37 -20.81 112.62
CA ALA A 213 -15.44 -20.54 111.67
C ALA A 213 -16.76 -21.18 112.14
N LEU A 214 -17.87 -20.77 111.54
CA LEU A 214 -19.17 -21.38 111.79
C LEU A 214 -19.33 -22.63 110.92
N ILE A 215 -19.20 -23.80 111.53
CA ILE A 215 -19.36 -25.09 110.85
C ILE A 215 -20.65 -25.73 111.31
N ASP A 216 -21.56 -25.97 110.37
CA ASP A 216 -22.90 -26.52 110.61
C ASP A 216 -23.66 -25.80 111.74
N GLY A 217 -23.52 -24.47 111.78
CA GLY A 217 -24.19 -23.60 112.75
C GLY A 217 -23.53 -23.53 114.13
N SER A 218 -22.37 -24.15 114.33
CA SER A 218 -21.60 -24.09 115.59
C SER A 218 -20.22 -23.46 115.36
N GLU A 219 -19.78 -22.56 116.24
CA GLU A 219 -18.40 -22.06 116.20
C GLU A 219 -17.43 -23.21 116.49
N ARG A 220 -16.52 -23.46 115.55
CA ARG A 220 -15.44 -24.44 115.68
C ARG A 220 -14.11 -23.72 115.55
N SER A 221 -13.19 -24.02 116.45
CA SER A 221 -11.82 -23.51 116.41
C SER A 221 -10.97 -24.41 115.50
N PHE A 222 -10.18 -23.78 114.63
CA PHE A 222 -9.26 -24.43 113.69
C PHE A 222 -7.83 -24.40 114.23
N GLY A 223 -7.38 -23.22 114.69
CA GLY A 223 -6.06 -23.06 115.27
C GLY A 223 -5.93 -21.82 116.14
N ILE A 224 -4.81 -21.70 116.82
CA ILE A 224 -4.46 -20.64 117.76
C ILE A 224 -3.10 -20.08 117.33
N LEU A 225 -3.04 -18.78 117.03
CA LEU A 225 -1.83 -18.03 116.75
C LEU A 225 -1.33 -17.40 118.06
N LYS A 226 -0.21 -17.88 118.60
CA LYS A 226 0.31 -17.43 119.90
C LYS A 226 0.98 -16.06 119.78
N ASN A 227 0.74 -15.19 120.76
CA ASN A 227 1.26 -13.82 120.81
C ASN A 227 0.96 -12.93 119.58
N VAL A 228 -0.03 -13.31 118.75
CA VAL A 228 -0.50 -12.52 117.61
C VAL A 228 -1.76 -11.76 117.98
N ASN A 229 -1.79 -10.47 117.66
CA ASN A 229 -3.00 -9.65 117.81
C ASN A 229 -3.92 -9.85 116.60
N LYS A 230 -5.19 -10.18 116.83
CA LYS A 230 -6.13 -10.43 115.73
C LYS A 230 -6.32 -9.23 114.79
N ASP A 231 -6.12 -8.02 115.29
CA ASP A 231 -6.34 -6.78 114.54
C ASP A 231 -5.19 -6.50 113.55
N THR A 232 -4.09 -7.24 113.62
CA THR A 232 -2.99 -7.18 112.63
C THR A 232 -3.14 -8.20 111.51
N LEU A 233 -4.13 -9.11 111.58
CA LEU A 233 -4.41 -10.11 110.56
C LEU A 233 -5.37 -9.57 109.50
N THR A 234 -5.11 -9.91 108.25
CA THR A 234 -5.87 -9.51 107.06
C THR A 234 -6.14 -10.72 106.17
N ALA A 235 -6.93 -10.55 105.11
CA ALA A 235 -7.15 -11.59 104.12
C ALA A 235 -5.86 -12.09 103.44
N GLU A 236 -4.80 -11.28 103.42
CA GLU A 236 -3.50 -11.71 102.89
C GLU A 236 -2.81 -12.71 103.82
N ASP A 237 -3.19 -12.84 105.08
CA ASP A 237 -2.59 -13.82 106.00
C ASP A 237 -3.24 -15.21 105.87
N PHE A 238 -4.19 -15.40 104.95
CA PHE A 238 -4.99 -16.61 104.82
C PHE A 238 -5.15 -17.07 103.37
N ASP A 239 -4.99 -18.38 103.14
CA ASP A 239 -5.29 -19.02 101.85
C ASP A 239 -6.45 -20.04 102.01
N PHE A 240 -7.36 -20.05 101.04
CA PHE A 240 -8.55 -20.92 101.01
C PHE A 240 -8.57 -21.76 99.74
N ILE A 241 -8.60 -23.09 99.87
CA ILE A 241 -8.52 -24.02 98.72
C ILE A 241 -9.82 -24.84 98.61
N VAL A 242 -10.51 -24.71 97.46
CA VAL A 242 -11.78 -25.40 97.15
C VAL A 242 -11.65 -26.21 95.84
N PRO A 243 -12.12 -27.46 95.78
CA PRO A 243 -12.15 -28.23 94.52
C PRO A 243 -13.18 -27.70 93.51
N VAL A 244 -12.83 -27.67 92.21
CA VAL A 244 -13.69 -27.16 91.13
C VAL A 244 -13.75 -28.14 89.95
N PHE A 245 -14.96 -28.47 89.47
CA PHE A 245 -15.18 -29.22 88.23
C PHE A 245 -15.53 -28.32 87.03
N SER A 246 -15.00 -28.64 85.85
CA SER A 246 -15.30 -27.96 84.59
C SER A 246 -15.36 -28.94 83.40
N ILE A 247 -15.99 -28.53 82.30
CA ILE A 247 -16.13 -29.31 81.07
C ILE A 247 -15.86 -28.46 79.83
N THR A 248 -15.21 -29.02 78.81
CA THR A 248 -14.88 -28.33 77.54
C THR A 248 -15.77 -28.79 76.38
N GLY A 249 -16.09 -27.87 75.46
CA GLY A 249 -16.87 -28.17 74.25
C GLY A 249 -16.13 -29.06 73.25
N ALA A 250 -16.90 -29.74 72.41
CA ALA A 250 -16.39 -30.68 71.41
C ALA A 250 -17.31 -30.75 70.18
N SER A 251 -16.78 -31.25 69.06
CA SER A 251 -17.52 -31.39 67.80
C SER A 251 -17.15 -32.66 67.04
N ALA A 252 -18.09 -33.21 66.27
CA ALA A 252 -17.83 -34.29 65.32
C ALA A 252 -18.79 -34.20 64.13
N VAL A 253 -18.41 -34.84 63.03
CA VAL A 253 -19.32 -35.08 61.90
C VAL A 253 -20.40 -36.06 62.34
N GLU A 254 -21.61 -35.91 61.81
CA GLU A 254 -22.69 -36.87 62.01
C GLU A 254 -22.24 -38.34 61.80
N GLY A 255 -22.83 -39.25 62.57
CA GLY A 255 -22.38 -40.65 62.67
C GLY A 255 -21.11 -40.88 63.51
N ASN A 256 -20.35 -39.85 63.90
CA ASN A 256 -19.19 -39.99 64.80
C ASN A 256 -19.49 -39.52 66.23
N ALA A 257 -18.90 -40.21 67.21
CA ALA A 257 -19.08 -39.86 68.62
C ALA A 257 -18.31 -38.59 69.01
N ILE A 258 -18.95 -37.71 69.79
CA ILE A 258 -18.36 -36.49 70.34
C ILE A 258 -17.83 -36.78 71.75
N THR A 259 -16.54 -36.51 72.00
CA THR A 259 -15.88 -36.75 73.30
C THR A 259 -15.57 -35.44 74.02
N PHE A 260 -16.12 -35.29 75.21
CA PHE A 260 -15.94 -34.16 76.12
C PHE A 260 -14.93 -34.51 77.22
N THR A 261 -14.15 -33.51 77.67
CA THR A 261 -13.20 -33.67 78.78
C THR A 261 -13.74 -32.95 80.02
N ILE A 262 -13.80 -33.67 81.14
CA ILE A 262 -14.17 -33.17 82.46
C ILE A 262 -12.87 -32.96 83.25
N THR A 263 -12.66 -31.78 83.80
CA THR A 263 -11.45 -31.40 84.54
C THR A 263 -11.76 -31.03 85.99
N ARG A 264 -10.94 -31.54 86.94
CA ARG A 264 -10.94 -31.22 88.37
C ARG A 264 -9.70 -30.40 88.73
N THR A 265 -9.87 -29.28 89.44
CA THR A 265 -8.79 -28.40 89.96
C THR A 265 -9.01 -28.06 91.44
N GLY A 266 -8.01 -27.56 92.16
CA GLY A 266 -8.12 -27.20 93.58
C GLY A 266 -7.70 -28.35 94.50
N ASP A 267 -8.45 -28.60 95.58
CA ASP A 267 -8.15 -29.71 96.50
C ASP A 267 -8.46 -31.09 95.88
N ILE A 268 -7.43 -31.93 95.84
CA ILE A 268 -7.42 -33.27 95.23
C ILE A 268 -7.17 -34.39 96.24
N LEU A 269 -7.16 -34.07 97.54
CA LEU A 269 -6.74 -35.00 98.60
C LEU A 269 -7.83 -35.99 99.01
N ILE A 270 -9.07 -35.77 98.58
CA ILE A 270 -10.22 -36.65 98.84
C ILE A 270 -10.97 -37.02 97.55
N ASP A 271 -11.69 -38.15 97.60
CA ASP A 271 -12.55 -38.60 96.52
C ASP A 271 -13.72 -37.63 96.32
N GLN A 272 -14.04 -37.30 95.07
CA GLN A 272 -15.14 -36.40 94.70
C GLN A 272 -15.89 -36.95 93.49
N THR A 273 -17.18 -36.64 93.39
CA THR A 273 -18.01 -37.08 92.26
C THR A 273 -18.64 -35.89 91.55
N VAL A 274 -18.95 -36.05 90.26
CA VAL A 274 -19.73 -35.10 89.45
C VAL A 274 -20.59 -35.85 88.43
N THR A 275 -21.83 -35.41 88.26
CA THR A 275 -22.75 -35.95 87.24
C THR A 275 -22.69 -35.11 85.97
N VAL A 276 -22.58 -35.75 84.82
CA VAL A 276 -22.61 -35.12 83.49
C VAL A 276 -23.88 -35.55 82.76
N SER A 277 -24.61 -34.61 82.19
CA SER A 277 -25.85 -34.87 81.44
C SER A 277 -25.92 -34.07 80.15
N THR A 278 -26.55 -34.62 79.12
CA THR A 278 -26.84 -33.90 77.87
C THR A 278 -28.25 -33.32 77.89
N SER A 279 -28.45 -32.17 77.28
CA SER A 279 -29.75 -31.58 76.97
C SER A 279 -29.77 -31.10 75.52
N ILE A 280 -30.93 -31.22 74.87
CA ILE A 280 -31.12 -30.84 73.46
C ILE A 280 -30.84 -29.35 73.25
N GLY A 281 -30.32 -29.00 72.08
CA GLY A 281 -30.12 -27.63 71.63
C GLY A 281 -30.88 -27.40 70.32
N THR A 282 -30.15 -27.13 69.24
CA THR A 282 -30.72 -27.23 67.88
C THR A 282 -30.76 -28.68 67.39
N ALA A 283 -29.83 -29.52 67.86
CA ALA A 283 -29.88 -30.95 67.67
C ALA A 283 -30.98 -31.55 68.54
N SER A 284 -31.80 -32.39 67.92
CA SER A 284 -32.93 -33.12 68.49
C SER A 284 -32.56 -34.57 68.82
N SER A 285 -33.57 -35.40 69.10
CA SER A 285 -33.37 -36.84 69.36
C SER A 285 -33.11 -37.66 68.09
N SER A 286 -33.27 -37.10 66.89
CA SER A 286 -32.84 -37.75 65.64
C SER A 286 -31.33 -37.67 65.45
N ASP A 287 -30.64 -36.75 66.12
CA ASP A 287 -29.30 -36.33 65.71
C ASP A 287 -28.23 -36.83 66.70
N PHE A 288 -28.60 -37.08 67.96
CA PHE A 288 -27.73 -37.70 68.96
C PHE A 288 -28.47 -38.49 70.04
N ILE A 289 -27.75 -39.37 70.72
CA ILE A 289 -28.27 -40.17 71.85
C ILE A 289 -28.02 -39.45 73.16
N SER A 290 -29.08 -38.95 73.81
CA SER A 290 -28.98 -38.31 75.12
C SER A 290 -28.42 -39.24 76.19
N LYS A 291 -27.51 -38.73 77.02
CA LYS A 291 -26.76 -39.53 78.01
C LYS A 291 -26.60 -38.77 79.33
N THR A 292 -26.65 -39.50 80.44
CA THR A 292 -26.31 -39.00 81.79
C THR A 292 -25.42 -40.01 82.48
N GLN A 293 -24.35 -39.54 83.13
CA GLN A 293 -23.34 -40.39 83.76
C GLN A 293 -22.69 -39.68 84.96
N GLU A 294 -22.54 -40.39 86.07
CA GLU A 294 -21.75 -39.93 87.23
C GLU A 294 -20.29 -40.38 87.08
N PHE A 295 -19.35 -39.49 87.41
CA PHE A 295 -17.92 -39.76 87.43
C PHE A 295 -17.38 -39.59 88.85
N THR A 296 -16.61 -40.58 89.31
CA THR A 296 -15.82 -40.52 90.54
C THR A 296 -14.37 -40.18 90.19
N PHE A 297 -13.83 -39.14 90.83
CA PHE A 297 -12.43 -38.76 90.80
C PHE A 297 -11.81 -39.19 92.13
N THR A 298 -10.95 -40.21 92.10
CA THR A 298 -10.22 -40.65 93.30
C THR A 298 -9.14 -39.63 93.68
N GLN A 299 -8.57 -39.72 94.88
CA GLN A 299 -7.42 -38.90 95.30
C GLN A 299 -6.39 -38.74 94.16
N GLY A 300 -6.01 -37.49 93.85
CA GLY A 300 -5.03 -37.16 92.79
C GLY A 300 -5.55 -37.13 91.33
N GLU A 301 -6.71 -37.71 91.00
CA GLU A 301 -7.21 -37.69 89.61
C GLU A 301 -7.65 -36.28 89.16
N THR A 302 -7.27 -35.84 87.97
CA THR A 302 -7.60 -34.47 87.48
C THR A 302 -8.50 -34.45 86.25
N HIS A 303 -8.69 -35.57 85.54
CA HIS A 303 -9.47 -35.62 84.30
C HIS A 303 -10.29 -36.91 84.09
N LYS A 304 -11.46 -36.81 83.45
CA LYS A 304 -12.26 -37.93 82.90
C LYS A 304 -12.85 -37.55 81.53
N THR A 305 -13.25 -38.52 80.72
CA THR A 305 -13.91 -38.28 79.42
C THR A 305 -15.36 -38.74 79.41
N PHE A 306 -16.20 -37.98 78.72
CA PHE A 306 -17.63 -38.28 78.50
C PHE A 306 -17.93 -38.28 77.01
N THR A 307 -18.39 -39.40 76.46
CA THR A 307 -18.65 -39.55 75.01
C THR A 307 -20.14 -39.66 74.73
N VAL A 308 -20.61 -38.95 73.69
CA VAL A 308 -21.99 -38.90 73.20
C VAL A 308 -22.01 -39.31 71.72
N ASP A 309 -22.83 -40.29 71.37
CA ASP A 309 -22.94 -40.78 69.99
C ASP A 309 -23.89 -39.89 69.16
N THR A 310 -23.51 -39.57 67.92
CA THR A 310 -24.35 -38.88 66.93
C THR A 310 -24.92 -39.86 65.91
N ILE A 311 -25.98 -39.48 65.20
CA ILE A 311 -26.70 -40.29 64.22
C ILE A 311 -26.41 -39.72 62.83
N GLN A 312 -26.14 -40.58 61.84
CA GLN A 312 -25.97 -40.20 60.43
C GLN A 312 -27.30 -40.31 59.70
N ASP A 313 -27.62 -39.35 58.83
CA ASP A 313 -28.67 -39.54 57.84
C ASP A 313 -28.31 -38.99 56.45
N ALA A 314 -29.30 -38.51 55.70
CA ALA A 314 -29.17 -38.04 54.32
C ALA A 314 -29.90 -36.70 54.09
N LEU A 315 -30.36 -36.06 55.17
CA LEU A 315 -31.13 -34.84 55.17
C LEU A 315 -30.18 -33.67 55.43
N PHE A 316 -30.24 -32.65 54.57
CA PHE A 316 -29.46 -31.45 54.83
C PHE A 316 -30.14 -30.59 55.92
N GLU A 317 -29.63 -30.68 57.15
CA GLU A 317 -30.16 -29.98 58.33
C GLU A 317 -29.24 -28.83 58.80
N GLY A 318 -28.01 -28.78 58.28
CA GLY A 318 -26.99 -27.82 58.70
C GLY A 318 -26.31 -28.23 60.01
N ASN A 319 -25.36 -27.43 60.51
CA ASN A 319 -24.68 -27.79 61.76
C ASN A 319 -25.60 -27.58 62.97
N GLU A 320 -25.67 -28.59 63.82
CA GLU A 320 -26.55 -28.60 64.99
C GLU A 320 -25.78 -28.70 66.30
N THR A 321 -26.44 -28.36 67.41
CA THR A 321 -25.78 -28.29 68.73
C THR A 321 -26.64 -28.86 69.84
N PHE A 322 -26.01 -29.43 70.87
CA PHE A 322 -26.63 -29.80 72.15
C PHE A 322 -25.75 -29.30 73.31
N THR A 323 -26.28 -29.29 74.53
CA THR A 323 -25.56 -28.82 75.72
C THR A 323 -25.21 -30.00 76.64
N VAL A 324 -24.00 -30.00 77.17
CA VAL A 324 -23.53 -30.93 78.21
C VAL A 324 -23.35 -30.17 79.51
N THR A 325 -23.93 -30.64 80.62
CA THR A 325 -23.98 -29.93 81.89
C THR A 325 -23.44 -30.79 83.02
N LEU A 326 -22.56 -30.21 83.82
CA LEU A 326 -22.11 -30.75 85.10
C LEU A 326 -23.13 -30.43 86.20
N SER A 327 -23.36 -31.37 87.10
CA SER A 327 -24.30 -31.26 88.23
C SER A 327 -23.89 -32.18 89.39
N ASN A 328 -24.50 -31.99 90.55
CA ASN A 328 -24.37 -32.88 91.73
C ASN A 328 -22.92 -33.16 92.15
N SER A 329 -22.09 -32.11 92.29
CA SER A 329 -20.73 -32.26 92.81
C SER A 329 -20.75 -32.56 94.32
N THR A 330 -19.86 -33.43 94.81
CA THR A 330 -19.84 -33.88 96.23
C THR A 330 -18.60 -33.42 97.01
N ASN A 331 -18.61 -33.61 98.33
CA ASN A 331 -17.46 -33.41 99.23
C ASN A 331 -16.81 -32.02 99.13
N GLY A 332 -17.64 -30.97 99.10
CA GLY A 332 -17.17 -29.59 99.08
C GLY A 332 -16.71 -29.07 97.72
N SER A 333 -16.69 -29.93 96.68
CA SER A 333 -16.40 -29.48 95.33
C SER A 333 -17.52 -28.61 94.76
N VAL A 334 -17.15 -27.60 93.99
CA VAL A 334 -18.07 -26.71 93.27
C VAL A 334 -17.95 -26.93 91.76
N ILE A 335 -19.00 -26.60 91.02
CA ILE A 335 -18.97 -26.59 89.56
C ILE A 335 -18.61 -25.18 89.09
N SER A 336 -17.70 -25.09 88.12
CA SER A 336 -17.30 -23.82 87.52
C SER A 336 -18.52 -23.04 87.03
N SER A 337 -18.65 -21.78 87.45
CA SER A 337 -19.74 -20.89 87.03
C SER A 337 -19.64 -20.49 85.54
N THR A 338 -18.46 -20.63 84.93
CA THR A 338 -18.21 -20.31 83.52
C THR A 338 -18.09 -21.57 82.66
N ASN A 339 -17.54 -22.66 83.20
CA ASN A 339 -17.27 -23.89 82.47
C ASN A 339 -18.01 -25.11 83.06
N GLY A 340 -19.15 -24.88 83.70
CA GLY A 340 -20.05 -25.94 84.19
C GLY A 340 -20.95 -26.53 83.09
N THR A 341 -20.97 -25.89 81.93
CA THR A 341 -21.68 -26.34 80.73
C THR A 341 -20.77 -26.25 79.51
N ALA A 342 -20.90 -27.21 78.59
CA ALA A 342 -20.17 -27.27 77.32
C ALA A 342 -21.16 -27.46 76.16
N GLN A 343 -20.78 -27.00 74.96
CA GLN A 343 -21.54 -27.24 73.74
C GLN A 343 -20.98 -28.46 72.98
N GLY A 344 -21.85 -29.37 72.57
CA GLY A 344 -21.59 -30.38 71.56
C GLY A 344 -22.07 -29.90 70.20
N THR A 345 -21.22 -29.94 69.18
CA THR A 345 -21.60 -29.57 67.80
C THR A 345 -21.55 -30.76 66.86
N ILE A 346 -22.66 -31.04 66.18
CA ILE A 346 -22.79 -32.04 65.12
C ILE A 346 -22.62 -31.30 63.80
N THR A 347 -21.60 -31.65 63.01
CA THR A 347 -21.36 -31.03 61.70
C THR A 347 -21.97 -31.89 60.60
N ASN A 348 -22.93 -31.32 59.86
CA ASN A 348 -23.64 -31.97 58.77
C ASN A 348 -22.70 -32.25 57.59
N ASP A 349 -22.73 -33.45 57.02
CA ASP A 349 -21.95 -33.81 55.83
C ASP A 349 -22.79 -34.03 54.55
N ASP A 350 -24.11 -33.87 54.64
CA ASP A 350 -25.01 -33.89 53.49
C ASP A 350 -24.94 -32.67 52.57
N ALA A 351 -25.21 -32.89 51.28
CA ALA A 351 -25.17 -31.84 50.27
C ALA A 351 -26.48 -31.03 50.22
N ALA A 352 -26.37 -29.71 50.40
CA ALA A 352 -27.51 -28.79 50.27
C ALA A 352 -28.24 -28.93 48.92
N PRO A 353 -29.58 -28.78 48.88
CA PRO A 353 -30.32 -28.74 47.61
C PRO A 353 -29.91 -27.52 46.77
N VAL A 354 -29.61 -27.72 45.49
CA VAL A 354 -29.20 -26.64 44.57
C VAL A 354 -30.11 -26.59 43.35
N PHE A 355 -30.70 -25.42 43.08
CA PHE A 355 -31.42 -25.16 41.82
C PHE A 355 -30.50 -24.50 40.78
N ALA A 356 -30.59 -24.99 39.54
CA ALA A 356 -29.92 -24.42 38.39
C ALA A 356 -30.86 -24.34 37.18
N ILE A 357 -30.57 -23.44 36.26
CA ILE A 357 -31.30 -23.26 35.00
C ILE A 357 -30.32 -23.25 33.84
N ALA A 358 -30.68 -23.89 32.72
CA ALA A 358 -29.89 -23.90 31.50
C ALA A 358 -30.46 -22.94 30.45
N SER A 359 -29.59 -22.29 29.67
CA SER A 359 -29.98 -21.49 28.50
C SER A 359 -30.73 -22.33 27.47
N ALA A 360 -31.65 -21.69 26.74
CA ALA A 360 -32.48 -22.33 25.74
C ALA A 360 -32.75 -21.36 24.58
N SER A 361 -33.08 -21.91 23.41
CA SER A 361 -33.40 -21.12 22.23
C SER A 361 -34.58 -21.71 21.47
N ALA A 362 -35.28 -20.87 20.72
CA ALA A 362 -36.29 -21.28 19.76
C ALA A 362 -36.35 -20.24 18.63
N LEU A 363 -36.91 -20.67 17.49
CA LEU A 363 -37.33 -19.74 16.44
C LEU A 363 -38.34 -18.74 17.00
N GLU A 364 -38.37 -17.57 16.39
CA GLU A 364 -39.42 -16.60 16.59
C GLU A 364 -40.83 -17.26 16.44
N GLY A 365 -41.82 -16.76 17.18
CA GLY A 365 -43.15 -17.38 17.29
C GLY A 365 -43.27 -18.67 18.13
N ASN A 366 -42.16 -19.38 18.40
CA ASN A 366 -42.17 -20.63 19.17
C ASN A 366 -41.82 -20.46 20.65
N ALA A 367 -42.48 -21.21 21.54
CA ALA A 367 -42.17 -21.19 22.96
C ALA A 367 -40.75 -21.72 23.24
N ILE A 368 -39.96 -20.94 23.99
CA ILE A 368 -38.66 -21.37 24.52
C ILE A 368 -38.88 -22.11 25.85
N ALA A 369 -38.41 -23.35 25.93
CA ALA A 369 -38.54 -24.20 27.12
C ALA A 369 -37.23 -24.29 27.91
N PHE A 370 -37.18 -23.68 29.09
CA PHE A 370 -36.07 -23.74 30.01
C PHE A 370 -36.22 -24.93 30.96
N THR A 371 -35.13 -25.70 31.13
CA THR A 371 -35.08 -26.78 32.11
C THR A 371 -34.45 -26.27 33.39
N ILE A 372 -35.18 -26.38 34.50
CA ILE A 372 -34.71 -26.09 35.85
C ILE A 372 -34.39 -27.44 36.50
N THR A 373 -33.17 -27.59 37.00
CA THR A 373 -32.69 -28.80 37.66
C THR A 373 -32.50 -28.57 39.16
N ARG A 374 -32.79 -29.60 39.96
CA ARG A 374 -32.48 -29.70 41.39
C ARG A 374 -31.45 -30.81 41.61
N THR A 375 -30.34 -30.48 42.28
CA THR A 375 -29.28 -31.43 42.70
C THR A 375 -29.05 -31.35 44.22
N GLY A 376 -28.32 -32.30 44.82
CA GLY A 376 -28.15 -32.37 46.29
C GLY A 376 -29.34 -33.07 46.95
N ASP A 377 -29.67 -32.69 48.19
CA ASP A 377 -30.82 -33.23 48.91
C ASP A 377 -32.16 -32.92 48.21
N ALA A 378 -33.00 -33.95 48.06
CA ALA A 378 -34.31 -33.91 47.43
C ALA A 378 -35.41 -34.54 48.29
N GLN A 379 -35.15 -34.78 49.59
CA GLN A 379 -36.08 -35.45 50.50
C GLN A 379 -37.22 -34.55 50.98
N ALA A 380 -37.08 -33.23 50.88
CA ALA A 380 -38.14 -32.27 51.17
C ALA A 380 -38.79 -31.68 49.90
N SER A 381 -40.04 -31.25 50.05
CA SER A 381 -40.68 -30.38 49.07
C SER A 381 -40.01 -29.01 49.11
N GLN A 382 -39.56 -28.50 47.96
CA GLN A 382 -38.87 -27.23 47.84
C GLN A 382 -39.43 -26.45 46.66
N SER A 383 -39.26 -25.14 46.64
CA SER A 383 -39.70 -24.31 45.52
C SER A 383 -38.64 -23.30 45.13
N VAL A 384 -38.69 -22.87 43.88
CA VAL A 384 -37.87 -21.79 43.32
C VAL A 384 -38.74 -20.96 42.39
N THR A 385 -38.57 -19.66 42.42
CA THR A 385 -39.25 -18.74 41.49
C THR A 385 -38.36 -18.51 40.29
N VAL A 386 -38.89 -18.70 39.09
CA VAL A 386 -38.23 -18.40 37.82
C VAL A 386 -38.94 -17.22 37.18
N SER A 387 -38.18 -16.22 36.73
CA SER A 387 -38.70 -15.01 36.11
C SER A 387 -37.85 -14.59 34.92
N THR A 388 -38.49 -14.12 33.86
CA THR A 388 -37.82 -13.46 32.74
C THR A 388 -37.59 -11.98 33.02
N SER A 389 -36.49 -11.43 32.53
CA SER A 389 -36.18 -10.00 32.56
C SER A 389 -35.35 -9.60 31.33
N ILE A 390 -35.42 -8.33 30.94
CA ILE A 390 -34.48 -7.73 29.98
C ILE A 390 -33.36 -7.07 30.80
N ALA A 391 -32.21 -7.75 30.90
CA ALA A 391 -31.06 -7.28 31.65
C ALA A 391 -30.14 -6.40 30.80
N THR A 392 -29.18 -5.73 31.44
CA THR A 392 -28.17 -4.92 30.72
C THR A 392 -27.33 -5.81 29.81
N GLY A 393 -27.42 -5.59 28.49
CA GLY A 393 -26.72 -6.40 27.48
C GLY A 393 -27.61 -7.40 26.73
N ASP A 394 -28.87 -7.56 27.16
CA ASP A 394 -29.88 -8.26 26.37
C ASP A 394 -30.25 -7.45 25.12
N THR A 395 -30.53 -8.14 24.02
CA THR A 395 -30.91 -7.54 22.74
C THR A 395 -32.40 -7.61 22.47
N ALA A 396 -33.12 -8.55 23.10
CA ALA A 396 -34.57 -8.63 23.02
C ALA A 396 -35.23 -7.51 23.83
N SER A 397 -36.39 -7.09 23.35
CA SER A 397 -37.26 -6.08 23.92
C SER A 397 -38.60 -6.69 24.39
N THR A 398 -39.54 -5.84 24.81
CA THR A 398 -40.87 -6.29 25.24
C THR A 398 -41.82 -6.66 24.09
N SER A 399 -41.46 -6.35 22.83
CA SER A 399 -42.23 -6.81 21.66
C SER A 399 -41.94 -8.25 21.30
N ASP A 400 -40.82 -8.83 21.74
CA ASP A 400 -40.28 -10.04 21.11
C ASP A 400 -40.66 -11.29 21.91
N PHE A 401 -40.99 -11.11 23.20
CA PHE A 401 -41.53 -12.17 24.04
C PHE A 401 -42.47 -11.66 25.13
N THR A 402 -43.33 -12.56 25.62
CA THR A 402 -44.19 -12.28 26.79
C THR A 402 -43.43 -12.58 28.07
N THR A 403 -43.18 -11.55 28.89
CA THR A 403 -42.57 -11.76 30.21
C THR A 403 -43.38 -12.73 31.06
N ASN A 404 -42.69 -13.64 31.74
CA ASN A 404 -43.31 -14.69 32.54
C ASN A 404 -42.61 -14.79 33.89
N THR A 405 -43.36 -15.11 34.95
CA THR A 405 -42.84 -15.37 36.29
C THR A 405 -43.67 -16.48 36.92
N GLN A 406 -43.01 -17.51 37.42
CA GLN A 406 -43.66 -18.69 37.98
C GLN A 406 -42.86 -19.22 39.17
N THR A 407 -43.55 -19.60 40.24
CA THR A 407 -42.96 -20.41 41.31
C THR A 407 -43.13 -21.89 40.98
N LEU A 408 -42.02 -22.60 40.82
CA LEU A 408 -41.99 -24.04 40.57
C LEU A 408 -41.79 -24.77 41.89
N THR A 409 -42.77 -25.59 42.30
CA THR A 409 -42.66 -26.48 43.45
C THR A 409 -42.22 -27.87 43.01
N PHE A 410 -41.09 -28.33 43.54
CA PHE A 410 -40.55 -29.67 43.39
C PHE A 410 -40.98 -30.51 44.59
N ALA A 411 -41.78 -31.54 44.34
CA ALA A 411 -42.13 -32.54 45.35
C ALA A 411 -40.90 -33.37 45.75
N GLN A 412 -41.03 -34.18 46.80
CA GLN A 412 -39.98 -35.13 47.20
C GLN A 412 -39.52 -35.97 45.99
N GLY A 413 -38.20 -36.02 45.76
CA GLY A 413 -37.59 -36.80 44.68
C GLY A 413 -37.67 -36.19 43.27
N GLU A 414 -38.45 -35.13 43.03
CA GLU A 414 -38.47 -34.47 41.71
C GLU A 414 -37.14 -33.72 41.46
N THR A 415 -36.46 -33.98 40.34
CA THR A 415 -35.15 -33.36 40.05
C THR A 415 -35.17 -32.37 38.89
N GLN A 416 -36.29 -32.25 38.16
CA GLN A 416 -36.40 -31.35 37.01
C GLN A 416 -37.83 -30.83 36.80
N LYS A 417 -37.95 -29.57 36.39
CA LYS A 417 -39.19 -28.96 35.87
C LYS A 417 -38.90 -28.03 34.71
N THR A 418 -39.92 -27.76 33.92
CA THR A 418 -39.82 -26.90 32.74
C THR A 418 -40.52 -25.58 32.98
N PHE A 419 -39.92 -24.49 32.52
CA PHE A 419 -40.50 -23.16 32.47
C PHE A 419 -40.51 -22.70 31.02
N THR A 420 -41.66 -22.28 30.50
CA THR A 420 -41.80 -21.87 29.10
C THR A 420 -42.01 -20.37 28.98
N VAL A 421 -41.36 -19.76 28.00
CA VAL A 421 -41.52 -18.35 27.64
C VAL A 421 -41.99 -18.29 26.19
N GLN A 422 -43.10 -17.61 25.94
CA GLN A 422 -43.65 -17.48 24.59
C GLN A 422 -42.99 -16.29 23.88
N THR A 423 -42.41 -16.53 22.70
CA THR A 423 -41.94 -15.49 21.78
C THR A 423 -43.07 -15.06 20.86
N ASN A 424 -43.01 -13.83 20.36
CA ASN A 424 -43.91 -13.30 19.33
C ASN A 424 -43.31 -13.59 17.95
N GLU A 425 -44.11 -13.50 16.89
CA GLU A 425 -43.71 -13.68 15.48
C GLU A 425 -44.01 -12.40 14.72
N ASP A 426 -43.05 -11.91 13.94
CA ASP A 426 -43.28 -10.88 12.95
C ASP A 426 -42.64 -11.13 11.57
N GLN A 427 -42.23 -10.07 10.87
CA GLN A 427 -41.63 -10.11 9.53
C GLN A 427 -40.41 -9.19 9.41
N LEU A 428 -39.95 -8.63 10.53
CA LEU A 428 -38.89 -7.65 10.63
C LEU A 428 -37.58 -8.38 10.91
N PHE A 429 -36.57 -8.10 10.09
CA PHE A 429 -35.25 -8.66 10.38
C PHE A 429 -34.59 -7.88 11.54
N GLU A 430 -34.62 -8.45 12.73
CA GLU A 430 -34.01 -7.89 13.95
C GLU A 430 -32.72 -8.62 14.34
N GLY A 431 -32.47 -9.79 13.73
CA GLY A 431 -31.36 -10.68 14.07
C GLY A 431 -31.68 -11.55 15.28
N ASN A 432 -30.71 -12.36 15.73
CA ASN A 432 -30.96 -13.20 16.92
C ASN A 432 -30.94 -12.34 18.18
N GLU A 433 -32.01 -12.44 18.96
CA GLU A 433 -32.20 -11.63 20.15
C GLU A 433 -32.08 -12.46 21.43
N THR A 434 -31.70 -11.83 22.53
CA THR A 434 -31.55 -12.52 23.81
C THR A 434 -32.24 -11.81 24.97
N PHE A 435 -32.82 -12.57 25.89
CA PHE A 435 -33.33 -12.10 27.18
C PHE A 435 -32.82 -12.98 28.32
N THR A 436 -32.88 -12.47 29.56
CA THR A 436 -32.40 -13.17 30.74
C THR A 436 -33.53 -13.89 31.49
N VAL A 437 -33.26 -15.09 31.98
CA VAL A 437 -34.14 -15.85 32.88
C VAL A 437 -33.40 -16.12 34.19
N THR A 438 -34.00 -15.72 35.30
CA THR A 438 -33.37 -15.75 36.62
C THR A 438 -34.15 -16.60 37.60
N LEU A 439 -33.44 -17.43 38.36
CA LEU A 439 -33.97 -18.11 39.53
C LEU A 439 -33.85 -17.21 40.76
N SER A 440 -34.89 -17.21 41.60
CA SER A 440 -34.97 -16.42 42.83
C SER A 440 -35.85 -17.12 43.88
N ASN A 441 -35.81 -16.63 45.11
CA ASN A 441 -36.72 -17.05 46.19
C ASN A 441 -36.79 -18.57 46.38
N SER A 442 -35.64 -19.25 46.47
CA SER A 442 -35.60 -20.67 46.83
C SER A 442 -36.04 -20.86 48.30
N THR A 443 -36.72 -21.98 48.60
CA THR A 443 -37.27 -22.27 49.93
C THR A 443 -36.64 -23.51 50.57
N ASN A 444 -36.78 -23.65 51.89
CA ASN A 444 -36.41 -24.85 52.67
C ASN A 444 -34.93 -25.26 52.50
N GLY A 445 -34.01 -24.32 52.74
CA GLY A 445 -32.57 -24.58 52.72
C GLY A 445 -31.95 -24.75 51.33
N ALA A 446 -32.77 -24.82 50.27
CA ALA A 446 -32.27 -24.87 48.90
C ALA A 446 -31.55 -23.57 48.51
N VAL A 447 -30.42 -23.70 47.84
CA VAL A 447 -29.64 -22.58 47.29
C VAL A 447 -29.78 -22.52 45.78
N ILE A 448 -29.60 -21.32 45.22
CA ILE A 448 -29.54 -21.12 43.77
C ILE A 448 -28.06 -21.16 43.36
N SER A 449 -27.75 -21.90 42.30
CA SER A 449 -26.39 -21.99 41.77
C SER A 449 -25.79 -20.60 41.50
N SER A 450 -24.58 -20.34 42.00
CA SER A 450 -23.89 -19.06 41.76
C SER A 450 -23.41 -18.89 40.32
N THR A 451 -23.29 -19.99 39.57
CA THR A 451 -22.89 -19.99 38.16
C THR A 451 -24.05 -20.22 37.20
N ASN A 452 -25.06 -21.00 37.60
CA ASN A 452 -26.20 -21.38 36.77
C ASN A 452 -27.55 -20.95 37.38
N GLY A 453 -27.56 -19.87 38.16
CA GLY A 453 -28.78 -19.24 38.69
C GLY A 453 -29.49 -18.32 37.70
N THR A 454 -28.79 -17.95 36.62
CA THR A 454 -29.30 -17.19 35.50
C THR A 454 -29.04 -17.97 34.21
N ALA A 455 -29.97 -17.92 33.27
CA ALA A 455 -29.88 -18.49 31.94
C ALA A 455 -30.23 -17.43 30.89
N GLN A 456 -29.74 -17.62 29.67
CA GLN A 456 -30.10 -16.79 28.53
C GLN A 456 -31.16 -17.51 27.69
N GLY A 457 -32.24 -16.80 27.35
CA GLY A 457 -33.16 -17.15 26.28
C GLY A 457 -32.72 -16.53 24.98
N THR A 458 -32.60 -17.30 23.90
CA THR A 458 -32.29 -16.78 22.56
C THR A 458 -33.47 -16.99 21.63
N ILE A 459 -33.98 -15.89 21.09
CA ILE A 459 -34.98 -15.86 20.02
C ILE A 459 -34.19 -15.85 18.71
N THR A 460 -34.29 -16.91 17.92
CA THR A 460 -33.59 -16.99 16.64
C THR A 460 -34.50 -16.50 15.51
N ASN A 461 -34.11 -15.41 14.86
CA ASN A 461 -34.82 -14.78 13.76
C ASN A 461 -34.78 -15.67 12.51
N ASP A 462 -35.92 -15.88 11.87
CA ASP A 462 -36.05 -16.57 10.57
C ASP A 462 -36.44 -15.65 9.40
N ASP A 463 -36.59 -14.36 9.64
CA ASP A 463 -36.76 -13.36 8.58
C ASP A 463 -35.51 -13.14 7.72
N ALA A 464 -35.75 -12.79 6.46
CA ALA A 464 -34.67 -12.56 5.50
C ALA A 464 -34.08 -11.15 5.66
N VAL A 465 -32.75 -11.05 5.82
CA VAL A 465 -32.06 -9.76 5.81
C VAL A 465 -32.34 -8.98 4.51
N ALA A 466 -32.54 -7.67 4.64
CA ALA A 466 -32.70 -6.80 3.47
C ALA A 466 -31.38 -6.68 2.69
N VAL A 467 -31.41 -6.93 1.39
CA VAL A 467 -30.25 -6.89 0.49
C VAL A 467 -30.48 -5.88 -0.62
N PHE A 468 -29.58 -4.90 -0.75
CA PHE A 468 -29.53 -3.99 -1.89
C PHE A 468 -28.61 -4.54 -2.99
N ALA A 469 -29.09 -4.49 -4.23
CA ALA A 469 -28.33 -4.83 -5.43
C ALA A 469 -28.58 -3.78 -6.52
N ILE A 470 -27.61 -3.64 -7.43
CA ILE A 470 -27.69 -2.75 -8.59
C ILE A 470 -27.37 -3.55 -9.86
N ALA A 471 -28.11 -3.27 -10.94
CA ALA A 471 -27.89 -3.89 -12.24
C ALA A 471 -27.15 -2.92 -13.18
N SER A 472 -26.26 -3.47 -14.02
CA SER A 472 -25.60 -2.73 -15.10
C SER A 472 -26.62 -2.20 -16.11
N ALA A 473 -26.32 -1.05 -16.69
CA ALA A 473 -27.21 -0.35 -17.61
C ALA A 473 -26.40 0.36 -18.70
N SER A 474 -27.03 0.62 -19.83
CA SER A 474 -26.41 1.31 -20.95
C SER A 474 -27.35 2.32 -21.60
N ALA A 475 -26.79 3.36 -22.19
CA ALA A 475 -27.52 4.29 -23.06
C ALA A 475 -26.57 4.82 -24.14
N LEU A 476 -27.17 5.36 -25.20
CA LEU A 476 -26.45 6.19 -26.15
C LEU A 476 -25.82 7.38 -25.43
N GLU A 477 -24.75 7.88 -26.00
CA GLU A 477 -24.17 9.15 -25.62
C GLU A 477 -25.25 10.27 -25.59
N GLY A 478 -25.06 11.27 -24.72
CA GLY A 478 -26.06 12.32 -24.44
C GLY A 478 -27.32 11.91 -23.65
N ASN A 479 -27.65 10.61 -23.57
CA ASN A 479 -28.84 10.13 -22.85
C ASN A 479 -28.53 9.68 -21.41
N ALA A 480 -29.42 9.98 -20.48
CA ALA A 480 -29.28 9.51 -19.10
C ALA A 480 -29.35 7.98 -19.01
N ILE A 481 -28.35 7.37 -18.36
CA ILE A 481 -28.35 5.94 -18.00
C ILE A 481 -29.11 5.77 -16.68
N ALA A 482 -30.17 4.96 -16.69
CA ALA A 482 -30.98 4.67 -15.50
C ALA A 482 -30.60 3.31 -14.89
N PHE A 483 -29.95 3.33 -13.74
CA PHE A 483 -29.63 2.14 -12.95
C PHE A 483 -30.81 1.80 -12.04
N THR A 484 -31.21 0.53 -12.05
CA THR A 484 -32.23 0.03 -11.12
C THR A 484 -31.54 -0.56 -9.90
N ILE A 485 -31.85 -0.01 -8.73
CA ILE A 485 -31.45 -0.52 -7.42
C ILE A 485 -32.63 -1.31 -6.86
N THR A 486 -32.40 -2.57 -6.55
CA THR A 486 -33.41 -3.49 -6.01
C THR A 486 -33.12 -3.81 -4.54
N ARG A 487 -34.15 -3.78 -3.70
CA ARG A 487 -34.18 -4.31 -2.33
C ARG A 487 -34.92 -5.65 -2.31
N THR A 488 -34.28 -6.69 -1.83
CA THR A 488 -34.87 -8.03 -1.60
C THR A 488 -34.75 -8.43 -0.12
N GLY A 489 -35.55 -9.37 0.36
CA GLY A 489 -35.60 -9.71 1.80
C GLY A 489 -36.56 -8.80 2.56
N ASP A 490 -36.20 -8.42 3.79
CA ASP A 490 -37.01 -7.53 4.63
C ASP A 490 -37.25 -6.14 3.98
N ALA A 491 -38.51 -5.73 3.97
CA ALA A 491 -38.98 -4.44 3.48
C ALA A 491 -39.94 -3.74 4.46
N GLN A 492 -40.04 -4.19 5.71
CA GLN A 492 -40.99 -3.68 6.70
C GLN A 492 -40.53 -2.36 7.33
N ALA A 493 -39.23 -2.08 7.33
CA ALA A 493 -38.67 -0.81 7.78
C ALA A 493 -38.25 0.11 6.61
N SER A 494 -38.17 1.42 6.92
CA SER A 494 -37.50 2.38 6.05
C SER A 494 -35.99 2.13 6.10
N GLN A 495 -35.35 1.96 4.94
CA GLN A 495 -33.91 1.70 4.82
C GLN A 495 -33.33 2.57 3.71
N SER A 496 -32.05 2.89 3.76
CA SER A 496 -31.38 3.68 2.72
C SER A 496 -30.08 3.04 2.26
N VAL A 497 -29.69 3.34 1.02
CA VAL A 497 -28.39 2.98 0.45
C VAL A 497 -27.84 4.16 -0.34
N THR A 498 -26.54 4.43 -0.23
CA THR A 498 -25.86 5.42 -1.07
C THR A 498 -25.39 4.76 -2.35
N VAL A 499 -25.66 5.39 -3.49
CA VAL A 499 -25.17 4.99 -4.80
C VAL A 499 -24.26 6.09 -5.33
N SER A 500 -23.08 5.71 -5.82
CA SER A 500 -22.07 6.65 -6.34
C SER A 500 -21.43 6.11 -7.60
N THR A 501 -21.18 7.00 -8.56
CA THR A 501 -20.37 6.69 -9.75
C THR A 501 -18.89 6.92 -9.49
N SER A 502 -18.02 6.14 -10.11
CA SER A 502 -16.57 6.32 -10.10
C SER A 502 -15.95 5.82 -11.41
N ILE A 503 -14.78 6.36 -11.77
CA ILE A 503 -13.92 5.81 -12.81
C ILE A 503 -12.90 4.89 -12.12
N ALA A 504 -13.13 3.59 -12.16
CA ALA A 504 -12.27 2.58 -11.54
C ALA A 504 -11.14 2.12 -12.47
N THR A 505 -10.13 1.43 -11.93
CA THR A 505 -9.10 0.77 -12.74
C THR A 505 -9.73 -0.23 -13.71
N GLY A 506 -9.58 0.01 -15.01
CA GLY A 506 -10.14 -0.81 -16.08
C GLY A 506 -11.37 -0.22 -16.75
N ASP A 507 -11.95 0.85 -16.19
CA ASP A 507 -12.94 1.67 -16.89
C ASP A 507 -12.30 2.41 -18.06
N THR A 508 -13.05 2.60 -19.14
CA THR A 508 -12.59 3.29 -20.36
C THR A 508 -13.16 4.70 -20.48
N ALA A 509 -14.29 4.98 -19.82
CA ALA A 509 -14.84 6.33 -19.73
C ALA A 509 -13.99 7.22 -18.81
N SER A 510 -14.07 8.51 -19.06
CA SER A 510 -13.36 9.60 -18.40
C SER A 510 -14.35 10.63 -17.82
N THR A 511 -13.81 11.76 -17.33
CA THR A 511 -14.64 12.84 -16.78
C THR A 511 -15.32 13.71 -17.83
N SER A 512 -14.95 13.59 -19.11
CA SER A 512 -15.65 14.28 -20.20
C SER A 512 -16.96 13.59 -20.59
N ASP A 513 -17.12 12.30 -20.28
CA ASP A 513 -18.14 11.48 -20.95
C ASP A 513 -19.42 11.36 -20.11
N PHE A 514 -19.30 11.61 -18.80
CA PHE A 514 -20.45 11.70 -17.89
C PHE A 514 -20.18 12.57 -16.67
N THR A 515 -21.26 13.07 -16.06
CA THR A 515 -21.17 13.79 -14.79
C THR A 515 -21.20 12.81 -13.62
N THR A 516 -20.12 12.77 -12.83
CA THR A 516 -20.10 11.96 -11.60
C THR A 516 -21.20 12.39 -10.64
N ASN A 517 -21.90 11.41 -10.08
CA ASN A 517 -23.07 11.62 -9.24
C ASN A 517 -23.00 10.72 -8.00
N THR A 518 -23.51 11.21 -6.87
CA THR A 518 -23.68 10.45 -5.64
C THR A 518 -24.99 10.82 -5.00
N GLN A 519 -25.80 9.83 -4.64
CA GLN A 519 -27.11 10.01 -4.07
C GLN A 519 -27.39 8.96 -2.99
N THR A 520 -28.04 9.37 -1.90
CA THR A 520 -28.63 8.42 -0.93
C THR A 520 -30.09 8.19 -1.30
N LEU A 521 -30.44 6.94 -1.60
CA LEU A 521 -31.79 6.49 -1.91
C LEU A 521 -32.44 5.91 -0.65
N THR A 522 -33.52 6.52 -0.18
CA THR A 522 -34.33 6.01 0.95
C THR A 522 -35.54 5.25 0.42
N PHE A 523 -35.60 3.95 0.72
CA PHE A 523 -36.72 3.05 0.47
C PHE A 523 -37.65 3.06 1.68
N ALA A 524 -38.88 3.53 1.48
CA ALA A 524 -39.93 3.45 2.48
C ALA A 524 -40.38 1.98 2.69
N GLN A 525 -41.21 1.75 3.71
CA GLN A 525 -41.82 0.43 3.93
C GLN A 525 -42.49 -0.09 2.65
N GLY A 526 -42.19 -1.33 2.28
CA GLY A 526 -42.73 -2.03 1.11
C GLY A 526 -42.11 -1.64 -0.25
N GLU A 527 -41.31 -0.58 -0.35
CA GLU A 527 -40.66 -0.24 -1.62
C GLU A 527 -39.53 -1.23 -1.95
N THR A 528 -39.54 -1.84 -3.14
CA THR A 528 -38.53 -2.83 -3.51
C THR A 528 -37.58 -2.36 -4.60
N GLN A 529 -37.85 -1.22 -5.25
CA GLN A 529 -37.01 -0.71 -6.35
C GLN A 529 -36.95 0.83 -6.36
N LYS A 530 -35.78 1.38 -6.69
CA LYS A 530 -35.61 2.79 -7.06
C LYS A 530 -34.60 2.92 -8.19
N THR A 531 -34.69 4.03 -8.90
CA THR A 531 -33.80 4.37 -10.01
C THR A 531 -32.78 5.41 -9.60
N PHE A 532 -31.54 5.22 -10.03
CA PHE A 532 -30.48 6.22 -9.98
C PHE A 532 -30.07 6.55 -11.42
N THR A 533 -30.10 7.83 -11.79
CA THR A 533 -29.78 8.27 -13.14
C THR A 533 -28.42 8.95 -13.18
N VAL A 534 -27.64 8.61 -14.20
CA VAL A 534 -26.35 9.25 -14.50
C VAL A 534 -26.48 9.89 -15.88
N GLN A 535 -26.23 11.19 -15.95
CA GLN A 535 -26.26 11.93 -17.22
C GLN A 535 -24.91 11.77 -17.94
N THR A 536 -24.95 11.24 -19.16
CA THR A 536 -23.80 11.23 -20.09
C THR A 536 -23.78 12.56 -20.86
N ASN A 537 -22.60 12.95 -21.31
CA ASN A 537 -22.43 14.10 -22.21
C ASN A 537 -22.56 13.62 -23.66
N GLU A 538 -22.81 14.54 -24.58
CA GLU A 538 -22.89 14.29 -26.04
C GLU A 538 -21.77 15.08 -26.70
N ASP A 539 -21.00 14.43 -27.57
CA ASP A 539 -20.14 15.12 -28.51
C ASP A 539 -20.15 14.57 -29.95
N GLN A 540 -19.02 14.61 -30.65
CA GLN A 540 -18.88 14.17 -32.04
C GLN A 540 -17.59 13.37 -32.25
N LEU A 541 -16.93 12.98 -31.15
CA LEU A 541 -15.64 12.32 -31.13
C LEU A 541 -15.86 10.81 -31.10
N PHE A 542 -15.24 10.09 -32.05
CA PHE A 542 -15.32 8.64 -32.03
C PHE A 542 -14.38 8.06 -30.96
N GLU A 543 -14.94 7.69 -29.81
CA GLU A 543 -14.20 7.08 -28.68
C GLU A 543 -14.49 5.57 -28.54
N GLY A 544 -15.54 5.09 -29.22
CA GLY A 544 -16.04 3.72 -29.08
C GLY A 544 -16.94 3.57 -27.86
N ASN A 545 -17.42 2.36 -27.56
CA ASN A 545 -18.26 2.17 -26.37
C ASN A 545 -17.42 2.25 -25.11
N GLU A 546 -17.84 3.08 -24.17
CA GLU A 546 -17.10 3.33 -22.94
C GLU A 546 -17.81 2.81 -21.69
N THR A 547 -17.06 2.54 -20.62
CA THR A 547 -17.64 2.06 -19.37
C THR A 547 -17.16 2.80 -18.15
N PHE A 548 -18.05 3.01 -17.17
CA PHE A 548 -17.74 3.49 -15.83
C PHE A 548 -18.39 2.63 -14.75
N THR A 549 -17.91 2.72 -13.51
CA THR A 549 -18.40 1.91 -12.38
C THR A 549 -19.43 2.67 -11.54
N VAL A 550 -20.49 1.98 -11.11
CA VAL A 550 -21.48 2.46 -10.13
C VAL A 550 -21.48 1.53 -8.92
N THR A 551 -21.34 2.10 -7.72
CA THR A 551 -21.16 1.33 -6.49
C THR A 551 -22.21 1.71 -5.45
N LEU A 552 -22.78 0.69 -4.80
CA LEU A 552 -23.59 0.85 -3.60
C LEU A 552 -22.70 0.90 -2.35
N SER A 553 -23.05 1.76 -1.40
CA SER A 553 -22.34 1.93 -0.13
C SER A 553 -23.30 2.41 0.97
N ASN A 554 -22.84 2.40 2.23
CA ASN A 554 -23.52 3.01 3.36
C ASN A 554 -25.01 2.59 3.51
N SER A 555 -25.31 1.29 3.41
CA SER A 555 -26.65 0.79 3.73
C SER A 555 -26.96 1.00 5.23
N THR A 556 -28.22 1.30 5.55
CA THR A 556 -28.68 1.60 6.93
C THR A 556 -29.65 0.55 7.46
N ASN A 557 -29.88 0.57 8.79
CA ASN A 557 -30.89 -0.25 9.48
C ASN A 557 -30.76 -1.76 9.19
N GLY A 558 -29.56 -2.31 9.32
CA GLY A 558 -29.31 -3.75 9.20
C GLY A 558 -29.30 -4.29 7.76
N ALA A 559 -29.69 -3.49 6.76
CA ALA A 559 -29.61 -3.88 5.36
C ALA A 559 -28.16 -4.08 4.90
N VAL A 560 -27.93 -5.07 4.06
CA VAL A 560 -26.62 -5.39 3.48
C VAL A 560 -26.59 -5.09 1.99
N ILE A 561 -25.39 -4.89 1.44
CA ILE A 561 -25.17 -4.74 0.01
C ILE A 561 -24.74 -6.10 -0.55
N SER A 562 -25.31 -6.51 -1.68
CA SER A 562 -24.96 -7.76 -2.35
C SER A 562 -23.46 -7.84 -2.63
N SER A 563 -22.82 -8.95 -2.27
CA SER A 563 -21.39 -9.18 -2.53
C SER A 563 -21.08 -9.43 -4.00
N THR A 564 -22.07 -9.81 -4.80
CA THR A 564 -21.93 -10.06 -6.24
C THR A 564 -22.50 -8.93 -7.10
N ASN A 565 -23.54 -8.25 -6.62
CA ASN A 565 -24.26 -7.20 -7.35
C ASN A 565 -24.29 -5.87 -6.58
N GLY A 566 -23.26 -5.60 -5.77
CA GLY A 566 -23.06 -4.32 -5.06
C GLY A 566 -22.41 -3.25 -5.93
N THR A 567 -21.82 -3.66 -7.05
CA THR A 567 -21.29 -2.81 -8.10
C THR A 567 -21.97 -3.15 -9.43
N ALA A 568 -22.12 -2.15 -10.29
CA ALA A 568 -22.66 -2.27 -11.64
C ALA A 568 -21.79 -1.49 -12.62
N GLN A 569 -21.82 -1.89 -13.88
CA GLN A 569 -21.17 -1.17 -14.98
C GLN A 569 -22.20 -0.28 -15.69
N GLY A 570 -21.85 0.99 -15.87
CA GLY A 570 -22.50 1.88 -16.83
C GLY A 570 -21.80 1.80 -18.16
N THR A 571 -22.52 1.56 -19.26
CA THR A 571 -21.96 1.58 -20.61
C THR A 571 -22.52 2.74 -21.42
N ILE A 572 -21.65 3.63 -21.87
CA ILE A 572 -21.95 4.71 -22.81
C ILE A 572 -21.71 4.15 -24.20
N THR A 573 -22.77 4.02 -25.00
CA THR A 573 -22.64 3.49 -26.37
C THR A 573 -22.48 4.63 -27.36
N ASN A 574 -21.33 4.69 -28.01
CA ASN A 574 -20.97 5.69 -29.01
C ASN A 574 -21.85 5.55 -30.27
N ASP A 575 -22.42 6.65 -30.75
CA ASP A 575 -23.13 6.76 -32.02
C ASP A 575 -22.40 7.61 -33.08
N ASP A 576 -21.19 8.09 -32.78
CA ASP A 576 -20.34 8.77 -33.75
C ASP A 576 -19.70 7.86 -34.79
N ALA A 577 -19.48 8.42 -35.97
CA ALA A 577 -18.90 7.71 -37.10
C ALA A 577 -17.37 7.69 -37.03
N VAL A 578 -16.77 6.51 -37.14
CA VAL A 578 -15.31 6.36 -37.29
C VAL A 578 -14.77 7.18 -38.46
N ALA A 579 -13.59 7.77 -38.30
CA ALA A 579 -12.94 8.49 -39.39
C ALA A 579 -12.52 7.54 -40.54
N VAL A 580 -12.76 7.97 -41.78
CA VAL A 580 -12.40 7.24 -43.00
C VAL A 580 -11.61 8.15 -43.94
N PHE A 581 -10.39 7.74 -44.28
CA PHE A 581 -9.56 8.39 -45.30
C PHE A 581 -9.79 7.78 -46.68
N ALA A 582 -9.91 8.64 -47.69
CA ALA A 582 -10.00 8.27 -49.09
C ALA A 582 -9.11 9.18 -49.94
N ILE A 583 -8.66 8.68 -51.09
CA ILE A 583 -7.87 9.43 -52.06
C ILE A 583 -8.53 9.32 -53.44
N ALA A 584 -8.56 10.43 -54.19
CA ALA A 584 -9.05 10.46 -55.56
C ALA A 584 -7.89 10.43 -56.56
N SER A 585 -8.09 9.76 -57.70
CA SER A 585 -7.17 9.84 -58.84
C SER A 585 -7.04 11.27 -59.34
N ALA A 586 -5.86 11.61 -59.85
CA ALA A 586 -5.55 12.94 -60.36
C ALA A 586 -4.64 12.81 -61.59
N SER A 587 -4.60 13.87 -62.39
CA SER A 587 -3.78 13.94 -63.59
C SER A 587 -3.18 15.32 -63.77
N ALA A 588 -2.01 15.39 -64.40
CA ALA A 588 -1.41 16.63 -64.87
C ALA A 588 -0.74 16.37 -66.24
N LEU A 589 -0.31 17.43 -66.91
CA LEU A 589 0.66 17.28 -67.99
C LEU A 589 1.99 16.81 -67.40
N GLU A 590 2.87 16.24 -68.22
CA GLU A 590 4.24 15.99 -67.81
C GLU A 590 4.94 17.29 -67.36
N GLY A 591 6.02 17.14 -66.57
CA GLY A 591 6.69 18.23 -65.85
C GLY A 591 5.88 18.94 -64.75
N ASN A 592 4.55 18.86 -64.76
CA ASN A 592 3.66 19.46 -63.77
C ASN A 592 3.34 18.51 -62.62
N ALA A 593 3.49 18.99 -61.38
CA ALA A 593 3.17 18.17 -60.22
C ALA A 593 1.68 17.76 -60.18
N ILE A 594 1.43 16.45 -60.03
CA ILE A 594 0.08 15.92 -59.82
C ILE A 594 -0.30 16.10 -58.35
N SER A 595 -1.41 16.79 -58.11
CA SER A 595 -1.95 17.05 -56.77
C SER A 595 -3.12 16.11 -56.45
N PHE A 596 -2.89 15.17 -55.52
CA PHE A 596 -3.92 14.26 -55.03
C PHE A 596 -4.63 14.88 -53.83
N THR A 597 -5.96 14.83 -53.83
CA THR A 597 -6.78 15.23 -52.68
C THR A 597 -7.09 14.01 -51.83
N ILE A 598 -6.65 14.04 -50.58
CA ILE A 598 -6.99 13.07 -49.55
C ILE A 598 -8.12 13.66 -48.70
N THR A 599 -9.25 12.95 -48.61
CA THR A 599 -10.43 13.37 -47.86
C THR A 599 -10.59 12.52 -46.61
N ARG A 600 -10.88 13.16 -45.46
CA ARG A 600 -11.32 12.55 -44.21
C ARG A 600 -12.82 12.77 -44.04
N THR A 601 -13.57 11.69 -43.80
CA THR A 601 -15.00 11.70 -43.48
C THR A 601 -15.24 10.98 -42.15
N GLY A 602 -16.38 11.18 -41.47
CA GLY A 602 -16.59 10.68 -40.10
C GLY A 602 -15.97 11.62 -39.06
N ASP A 603 -15.37 11.05 -38.00
CA ASP A 603 -14.73 11.82 -36.93
C ASP A 603 -13.62 12.77 -37.44
N ALA A 604 -13.80 14.05 -37.13
CA ALA A 604 -12.83 15.12 -37.35
C ALA A 604 -12.48 15.88 -36.06
N GLN A 605 -12.95 15.44 -34.89
CA GLN A 605 -12.69 16.08 -33.60
C GLN A 605 -11.33 15.68 -33.01
N ALA A 606 -10.74 14.58 -33.47
CA ALA A 606 -9.36 14.19 -33.15
C ALA A 606 -8.34 14.61 -34.23
N SER A 607 -7.10 14.84 -33.78
CA SER A 607 -5.94 14.86 -34.68
C SER A 607 -5.63 13.42 -35.14
N GLN A 608 -5.48 13.20 -36.44
CA GLN A 608 -5.26 11.87 -37.02
C GLN A 608 -4.20 11.93 -38.13
N ASN A 609 -3.39 10.88 -38.25
CA ASN A 609 -2.34 10.79 -39.27
C ASN A 609 -2.70 9.73 -40.32
N ILE A 610 -2.26 9.95 -41.55
CA ILE A 610 -2.29 8.97 -42.64
C ILE A 610 -0.99 9.04 -43.43
N THR A 611 -0.41 7.89 -43.77
CA THR A 611 0.75 7.82 -44.67
C THR A 611 0.28 7.66 -46.11
N VAL A 612 0.79 8.50 -47.01
CA VAL A 612 0.55 8.47 -48.45
C VAL A 612 1.86 8.10 -49.15
N SER A 613 1.83 7.11 -50.04
CA SER A 613 3.02 6.69 -50.79
C SER A 613 2.71 6.39 -52.25
N THR A 614 3.65 6.72 -53.12
CA THR A 614 3.62 6.36 -54.54
C THR A 614 4.28 5.00 -54.79
N SER A 615 3.80 4.25 -55.78
CA SER A 615 4.38 2.99 -56.22
C SER A 615 4.08 2.73 -57.70
N VAL A 616 4.97 1.99 -58.38
CA VAL A 616 4.68 1.38 -59.68
C VAL A 616 4.12 -0.03 -59.44
N ALA A 617 2.80 -0.16 -59.48
CA ALA A 617 2.07 -1.40 -59.26
C ALA A 617 1.91 -2.22 -60.55
N THR A 618 1.45 -3.46 -60.43
CA THR A 618 1.20 -4.32 -61.61
C THR A 618 0.07 -3.72 -62.46
N GLY A 619 0.39 -3.36 -63.70
CA GLY A 619 -0.54 -2.70 -64.63
C GLY A 619 -0.43 -1.18 -64.70
N ASP A 620 0.50 -0.58 -63.95
CA ASP A 620 0.96 0.80 -64.21
C ASP A 620 1.77 0.85 -65.51
N THR A 621 1.63 1.95 -66.24
CA THR A 621 2.36 2.22 -67.49
C THR A 621 3.58 3.12 -67.27
N ALA A 622 3.54 3.98 -66.25
CA ALA A 622 4.68 4.80 -65.86
C ALA A 622 5.77 3.93 -65.20
N SER A 623 7.01 4.33 -65.41
CA SER A 623 8.22 3.80 -64.81
C SER A 623 8.75 4.73 -63.70
N THR A 624 9.94 4.42 -63.17
CA THR A 624 10.55 5.24 -62.11
C THR A 624 11.28 6.49 -62.63
N SER A 625 11.40 6.66 -63.95
CA SER A 625 11.93 7.91 -64.53
C SER A 625 10.87 9.01 -64.61
N ASP A 626 9.59 8.64 -64.67
CA ASP A 626 8.54 9.55 -65.14
C ASP A 626 7.92 10.35 -63.99
N PHE A 627 8.19 9.92 -62.75
CA PHE A 627 7.86 10.68 -61.54
C PHE A 627 8.85 10.43 -60.40
N THR A 628 8.96 11.41 -59.49
CA THR A 628 9.74 11.25 -58.26
C THR A 628 8.92 10.51 -57.21
N ALA A 629 9.33 9.28 -56.88
CA ALA A 629 8.68 8.51 -55.83
C ALA A 629 8.71 9.25 -54.49
N LYS A 630 7.56 9.33 -53.82
CA LYS A 630 7.37 10.10 -52.59
C LYS A 630 6.58 9.29 -51.57
N THR A 631 6.97 9.40 -50.31
CA THR A 631 6.20 8.91 -49.15
C THR A 631 6.15 10.00 -48.11
N GLU A 632 4.97 10.30 -47.60
CA GLU A 632 4.73 11.37 -46.64
C GLU A 632 3.66 10.96 -45.63
N THR A 633 3.79 11.36 -44.37
CA THR A 633 2.72 11.22 -43.38
C THR A 633 2.03 12.56 -43.22
N LEU A 634 0.74 12.61 -43.56
CA LEU A 634 -0.09 13.79 -43.43
C LEU A 634 -0.82 13.75 -42.07
N THR A 635 -0.67 14.80 -41.27
CA THR A 635 -1.42 15.01 -40.03
C THR A 635 -2.63 15.90 -40.30
N PHE A 636 -3.83 15.38 -40.11
CA PHE A 636 -5.09 16.13 -40.11
C PHE A 636 -5.36 16.61 -38.70
N ALA A 637 -5.28 17.92 -38.48
CA ALA A 637 -5.65 18.53 -37.21
C ALA A 637 -7.18 18.47 -36.99
N VAL A 638 -7.61 18.84 -35.80
CA VAL A 638 -9.04 18.95 -35.45
C VAL A 638 -9.78 19.84 -36.47
N GLY A 639 -10.88 19.34 -37.01
CA GLY A 639 -11.74 19.98 -38.00
C GLY A 639 -11.25 19.90 -39.46
N GLU A 640 -10.01 19.49 -39.74
CA GLU A 640 -9.51 19.40 -41.12
C GLU A 640 -10.13 18.20 -41.86
N THR A 641 -10.77 18.41 -43.00
CA THR A 641 -11.41 17.31 -43.76
C THR A 641 -10.68 16.95 -45.04
N GLN A 642 -9.69 17.75 -45.46
CA GLN A 642 -8.94 17.53 -46.70
C GLN A 642 -7.47 17.94 -46.56
N LYS A 643 -6.57 17.18 -47.21
CA LYS A 643 -5.17 17.57 -47.46
C LYS A 643 -4.73 17.17 -48.86
N THR A 644 -3.72 17.86 -49.35
CA THR A 644 -3.12 17.59 -50.65
C THR A 644 -1.81 16.83 -50.50
N PHE A 645 -1.59 15.86 -51.36
CA PHE A 645 -0.31 15.19 -51.56
C PHE A 645 0.14 15.43 -53.00
N THR A 646 1.27 16.12 -53.18
CA THR A 646 1.81 16.43 -54.50
C THR A 646 2.95 15.49 -54.86
N VAL A 647 2.94 15.02 -56.10
CA VAL A 647 3.99 14.19 -56.71
C VAL A 647 4.54 14.93 -57.91
N ALA A 648 5.85 15.13 -57.97
CA ALA A 648 6.50 15.73 -59.13
C ALA A 648 6.62 14.70 -60.25
N THR A 649 6.20 15.06 -61.45
CA THR A 649 6.46 14.31 -62.70
C THR A 649 7.72 14.85 -63.36
N THR A 650 8.30 14.06 -64.24
CA THR A 650 9.41 14.47 -65.10
C THR A 650 8.83 15.02 -66.40
N GLU A 651 9.46 16.05 -66.96
CA GLU A 651 9.19 16.55 -68.31
C GLU A 651 10.19 15.89 -69.26
N ASP A 652 9.74 15.39 -70.41
CA ASP A 652 10.64 15.18 -71.54
C ASP A 652 10.07 15.72 -72.87
N PHE A 653 10.54 15.19 -74.00
CA PHE A 653 10.21 15.70 -75.34
C PHE A 653 9.86 14.56 -76.32
N ARG A 654 9.60 13.37 -75.77
CA ARG A 654 9.22 12.19 -76.54
C ARG A 654 7.70 12.10 -76.56
N VAL A 655 7.16 12.08 -77.77
CA VAL A 655 5.75 11.73 -77.95
C VAL A 655 5.51 10.29 -77.47
N GLU A 656 4.88 10.15 -76.31
CA GLU A 656 4.51 8.90 -75.65
C GLU A 656 2.99 8.82 -75.45
N GLU A 657 2.50 7.70 -74.88
CA GLU A 657 1.10 7.56 -74.50
C GLU A 657 0.94 7.94 -73.02
N ASN A 658 -0.21 8.52 -72.63
CA ASN A 658 -0.45 8.90 -71.23
C ASN A 658 -0.14 7.75 -70.26
N GLU A 659 0.69 8.07 -69.27
CA GLU A 659 1.22 7.09 -68.34
C GLU A 659 0.50 7.11 -67.00
N THR A 660 0.56 6.02 -66.24
CA THR A 660 -0.08 5.92 -64.94
C THR A 660 0.79 5.28 -63.87
N PHE A 661 0.75 5.83 -62.66
CA PHE A 661 1.32 5.23 -61.44
C PHE A 661 0.28 5.16 -60.30
N THR A 662 0.56 4.37 -59.27
CA THR A 662 -0.36 4.15 -58.14
C THR A 662 0.03 4.96 -56.90
N VAL A 663 -0.96 5.54 -56.22
CA VAL A 663 -0.81 6.19 -54.90
C VAL A 663 -1.66 5.44 -53.88
N ASN A 664 -1.06 5.10 -52.74
CA ASN A 664 -1.68 4.29 -51.70
C ASN A 664 -1.76 5.05 -50.38
N LEU A 665 -2.90 4.92 -49.70
CA LEU A 665 -3.04 5.30 -48.30
C LEU A 665 -2.68 4.12 -47.40
N SER A 666 -1.99 4.39 -46.28
CA SER A 666 -1.59 3.39 -45.29
C SER A 666 -1.41 4.01 -43.90
N ASN A 667 -1.32 3.18 -42.87
CA ASN A 667 -0.98 3.58 -41.49
C ASN A 667 -1.88 4.71 -40.91
N ALA A 668 -3.20 4.60 -41.11
CA ALA A 668 -4.15 5.49 -40.43
C ALA A 668 -4.04 5.30 -38.89
N THR A 669 -4.03 6.39 -38.13
CA THR A 669 -3.90 6.36 -36.65
C THR A 669 -5.22 6.69 -35.94
N ASN A 670 -5.26 6.50 -34.61
CA ASN A 670 -6.40 6.85 -33.75
C ASN A 670 -7.73 6.24 -34.24
N SER A 671 -7.70 4.92 -34.49
CA SER A 671 -8.85 4.13 -34.96
C SER A 671 -9.45 4.54 -36.31
N ALA A 672 -8.90 5.55 -36.98
CA ALA A 672 -9.27 5.90 -38.34
C ALA A 672 -9.01 4.73 -39.29
N THR A 673 -9.86 4.62 -40.30
CA THR A 673 -9.81 3.56 -41.30
C THR A 673 -9.52 4.12 -42.70
N ILE A 674 -9.09 3.26 -43.60
CA ILE A 674 -8.88 3.62 -45.01
C ILE A 674 -10.02 3.02 -45.82
N SER A 675 -10.59 3.82 -46.72
CA SER A 675 -11.68 3.39 -47.61
C SER A 675 -11.30 2.11 -48.36
N SER A 676 -12.16 1.10 -48.31
CA SER A 676 -11.94 -0.18 -49.01
C SER A 676 -12.07 -0.07 -50.54
N THR A 677 -12.71 0.98 -51.04
CA THR A 677 -12.84 1.25 -52.48
C THR A 677 -11.93 2.38 -52.95
N ASN A 678 -11.63 3.35 -52.10
CA ASN A 678 -10.88 4.57 -52.44
C ASN A 678 -9.62 4.75 -51.58
N GLY A 679 -9.01 3.65 -51.13
CA GLY A 679 -7.74 3.65 -50.39
C GLY A 679 -6.51 3.72 -51.31
N THR A 680 -6.71 3.53 -52.60
CA THR A 680 -5.70 3.65 -53.66
C THR A 680 -6.25 4.53 -54.79
N ALA A 681 -5.35 5.27 -55.43
CA ALA A 681 -5.65 6.17 -56.54
C ALA A 681 -4.63 6.00 -57.67
N LYS A 682 -4.98 6.45 -58.87
CA LYS A 682 -4.06 6.54 -60.01
C LYS A 682 -3.62 7.99 -60.22
N GLY A 683 -2.31 8.18 -60.39
CA GLY A 683 -1.75 9.39 -61.00
C GLY A 683 -1.61 9.18 -62.49
N THR A 684 -2.21 10.03 -63.30
CA THR A 684 -2.04 10.01 -64.76
C THR A 684 -1.16 11.16 -65.22
N ILE A 685 -0.06 10.83 -65.88
CA ILE A 685 0.83 11.76 -66.55
C ILE A 685 0.33 11.86 -67.99
N ASN A 686 -0.13 13.04 -68.41
CA ASN A 686 -0.59 13.25 -69.77
C ASN A 686 0.57 13.82 -70.58
N ASP A 687 0.87 13.17 -71.71
CA ASP A 687 1.86 13.61 -72.69
C ASP A 687 1.33 14.85 -73.44
N ASP A 688 2.18 15.87 -73.64
CA ASP A 688 1.84 17.06 -74.43
C ASP A 688 2.85 17.43 -75.54
N ASP A 689 3.69 16.48 -75.92
CA ASP A 689 4.75 16.65 -76.90
C ASP A 689 4.31 16.75 -78.38
N ILE A 690 5.22 17.31 -79.21
CA ILE A 690 4.94 17.91 -80.53
C ILE A 690 5.42 17.01 -81.70
N SER A 691 4.58 16.81 -82.73
CA SER A 691 4.92 16.04 -83.95
C SER A 691 5.37 16.91 -85.14
N LEU A 692 6.55 16.63 -85.72
CA LEU A 692 7.08 17.24 -86.95
C LEU A 692 6.84 16.33 -88.17
N ALA A 693 6.12 16.80 -89.20
CA ALA A 693 5.76 15.97 -90.35
C ALA A 693 5.86 16.69 -91.71
N VAL A 694 6.46 16.00 -92.69
CA VAL A 694 6.38 16.34 -94.13
C VAL A 694 4.96 16.05 -94.64
N ILE A 695 4.25 17.05 -95.16
CA ILE A 695 2.82 16.88 -95.47
C ILE A 695 2.57 16.41 -96.92
N THR A 696 3.39 16.78 -97.91
CA THR A 696 3.07 16.53 -99.35
C THR A 696 4.29 16.47 -100.29
N ASN A 697 4.08 16.02 -101.54
CA ASN A 697 5.05 15.96 -102.67
C ASN A 697 5.65 17.32 -103.13
N ASN A 698 5.36 18.42 -102.44
CA ASN A 698 5.78 19.78 -102.80
C ASN A 698 6.79 20.40 -101.80
N SER A 699 7.44 19.58 -100.97
CA SER A 699 8.41 20.03 -99.96
C SER A 699 7.84 21.05 -98.96
N ILE A 700 6.59 20.81 -98.50
CA ILE A 700 5.91 21.62 -97.48
C ILE A 700 5.92 20.88 -96.14
N PHE A 701 6.23 21.61 -95.08
CA PHE A 701 6.36 21.08 -93.72
C PHE A 701 5.28 21.66 -92.81
N ASN A 702 4.66 20.80 -92.01
CA ASN A 702 3.81 21.25 -90.91
C ASN A 702 4.64 21.36 -89.65
N ILE A 703 4.30 22.33 -88.82
CA ILE A 703 4.69 22.29 -87.42
C ILE A 703 3.47 22.56 -86.57
N LYS A 704 3.13 21.65 -85.65
CA LYS A 704 1.94 21.75 -84.80
C LYS A 704 2.29 21.34 -83.37
N GLY A 705 2.23 22.30 -82.46
CA GLY A 705 2.33 22.07 -81.01
C GLY A 705 1.08 22.53 -80.27
N THR A 706 1.03 22.21 -78.97
CA THR A 706 -0.06 22.52 -78.03
C THR A 706 -0.12 24.02 -77.66
N GLY A 707 0.97 24.77 -77.88
CA GLY A 707 1.08 26.23 -77.70
C GLY A 707 0.82 27.08 -78.95
N ASN A 708 0.89 28.41 -78.79
CA ASN A 708 0.76 29.36 -79.91
C ASN A 708 2.01 29.39 -80.80
N THR A 709 3.19 29.12 -80.25
CA THR A 709 4.47 29.10 -80.96
C THR A 709 5.14 27.74 -80.85
N VAL A 710 6.03 27.45 -81.79
CA VAL A 710 6.76 26.19 -81.97
C VAL A 710 8.17 26.52 -82.45
N ARG A 711 9.18 25.76 -81.99
CA ARG A 711 10.58 26.02 -82.37
C ARG A 711 11.18 24.90 -83.22
N LEU A 712 12.11 25.30 -84.07
CA LEU A 712 12.87 24.43 -84.95
C LEU A 712 14.37 24.59 -84.69
N LYS A 713 15.06 23.47 -84.63
CA LYS A 713 16.51 23.39 -84.66
C LYS A 713 16.98 23.02 -86.06
N ALA A 714 17.70 23.94 -86.70
CA ALA A 714 18.36 23.68 -87.97
C ALA A 714 19.87 23.48 -87.75
N THR A 715 20.39 22.33 -88.12
CA THR A 715 21.81 21.99 -87.95
C THR A 715 22.46 21.74 -89.32
N LEU A 716 23.52 22.49 -89.64
CA LEU A 716 24.32 22.24 -90.84
C LEU A 716 25.09 20.92 -90.68
N ILE A 717 24.76 19.92 -91.50
CA ILE A 717 25.41 18.59 -91.47
C ILE A 717 26.57 18.53 -92.47
N GLU A 718 26.33 18.99 -93.71
CA GLU A 718 27.29 18.84 -94.81
C GLU A 718 27.23 20.03 -95.76
N ARG A 719 28.37 20.42 -96.33
CA ARG A 719 28.45 21.35 -97.45
C ARG A 719 29.56 20.95 -98.43
N ASN A 720 29.29 21.04 -99.72
CA ASN A 720 30.28 20.79 -100.78
C ASN A 720 30.17 21.80 -101.93
N SER A 721 29.51 22.93 -101.69
CA SER A 721 29.33 24.02 -102.66
C SER A 721 30.64 24.79 -102.92
N SER A 722 30.81 25.31 -104.14
CA SER A 722 31.83 26.33 -104.46
C SER A 722 31.29 27.76 -104.38
N PHE A 723 30.00 27.94 -104.08
CA PHE A 723 29.33 29.21 -103.84
C PHE A 723 28.97 29.37 -102.37
N VAL A 724 28.97 30.61 -101.87
CA VAL A 724 28.40 30.92 -100.56
C VAL A 724 26.88 30.95 -100.69
N ASN A 725 26.23 29.96 -100.10
CA ASN A 725 24.79 29.76 -100.22
C ASN A 725 24.09 30.12 -98.92
N GLU A 726 23.00 30.87 -98.99
CA GLU A 726 22.15 31.16 -97.83
C GLU A 726 20.87 30.34 -97.86
N LEU A 727 20.58 29.63 -96.77
CA LEU A 727 19.34 28.90 -96.60
C LEU A 727 18.31 29.82 -95.95
N GLY A 728 17.14 29.94 -96.59
CA GLY A 728 16.00 30.68 -96.07
C GLY A 728 14.75 29.83 -95.93
N VAL A 729 13.79 30.35 -95.16
CA VAL A 729 12.47 29.77 -94.96
C VAL A 729 11.39 30.85 -94.96
N PHE A 730 10.22 30.53 -95.51
CA PHE A 730 9.05 31.41 -95.46
C PHE A 730 7.76 30.59 -95.28
N ILE A 731 6.69 31.27 -94.86
CA ILE A 731 5.39 30.68 -94.60
C ILE A 731 4.53 30.71 -95.88
N VAL A 732 3.89 29.57 -96.18
CA VAL A 732 2.88 29.42 -97.24
C VAL A 732 1.46 29.37 -96.64
N ASP A 733 0.44 29.61 -97.46
CA ASP A 733 -0.91 29.86 -96.96
C ASP A 733 -1.61 28.58 -96.45
N ASP A 734 -1.22 27.40 -96.97
CA ASP A 734 -1.83 26.11 -96.63
C ASP A 734 -0.90 24.90 -96.89
N ALA A 735 -1.37 23.71 -96.50
CA ALA A 735 -0.67 22.42 -96.69
C ALA A 735 -0.39 22.04 -98.16
N ASP A 736 -1.11 22.63 -99.12
CA ASP A 736 -0.88 22.42 -100.55
C ASP A 736 0.24 23.33 -101.10
N GLY A 737 0.75 24.24 -100.27
CA GLY A 737 1.81 25.17 -100.62
C GLY A 737 1.35 26.40 -101.39
N ARG A 738 0.07 26.78 -101.27
CA ARG A 738 -0.48 27.95 -101.98
C ARG A 738 0.14 29.26 -101.49
N ILE A 739 0.26 30.23 -102.40
CA ILE A 739 0.70 31.60 -102.10
C ILE A 739 -0.25 32.57 -102.80
N ASN A 740 -0.90 33.43 -102.02
CA ASN A 740 -1.97 34.33 -102.47
C ASN A 740 -3.08 33.55 -103.22
N GLY A 741 -3.38 32.32 -102.77
CA GLY A 741 -4.35 31.41 -103.39
C GLY A 741 -3.88 30.68 -104.67
N LEU A 742 -2.65 30.92 -105.15
CA LEU A 742 -2.07 30.22 -106.30
C LEU A 742 -1.36 28.95 -105.83
N ALA A 743 -1.64 27.81 -106.46
CA ALA A 743 -0.97 26.54 -106.19
C ALA A 743 0.36 26.39 -106.96
N PRO A 744 1.33 25.61 -106.45
CA PRO A 744 2.55 25.30 -107.18
C PRO A 744 2.29 24.83 -108.61
N GLY A 745 3.01 25.39 -109.59
CA GLY A 745 2.85 25.09 -111.02
C GLY A 745 1.76 25.88 -111.75
N GLN A 746 0.93 26.67 -111.06
CA GLN A 746 0.03 27.63 -111.71
C GLN A 746 0.81 28.84 -112.25
N GLN A 747 0.34 29.43 -113.35
CA GLN A 747 0.91 30.67 -113.89
C GLN A 747 0.86 31.78 -112.83
N GLY A 748 1.99 32.46 -112.57
CA GLY A 748 2.10 33.48 -111.54
C GLY A 748 2.58 32.97 -110.17
N TYR A 749 2.64 31.65 -109.94
CA TYR A 749 3.08 31.10 -108.66
C TYR A 749 4.55 31.41 -108.37
N ASN A 750 5.43 31.25 -109.36
CA ASN A 750 6.87 31.48 -109.17
C ASN A 750 7.14 32.95 -108.81
N GLU A 751 6.42 33.87 -109.45
CA GLU A 751 6.47 35.30 -109.13
C GLU A 751 5.95 35.56 -107.71
N ALA A 752 4.83 34.93 -107.32
CA ALA A 752 4.29 35.06 -105.96
C ALA A 752 5.22 34.48 -104.89
N ALA A 753 5.85 33.33 -105.16
CA ALA A 753 6.83 32.68 -104.28
C ALA A 753 8.09 33.52 -104.12
N LEU A 754 8.57 34.11 -105.23
CA LEU A 754 9.70 35.02 -105.25
C LEU A 754 9.42 36.27 -104.41
N GLU A 755 8.26 36.92 -104.59
CA GLU A 755 7.87 38.08 -103.79
C GLU A 755 7.63 37.73 -102.31
N ARG A 756 7.07 36.54 -102.00
CA ARG A 756 6.89 36.06 -100.62
C ARG A 756 8.24 35.79 -99.94
N ALA A 757 9.15 35.07 -100.59
CA ALA A 757 10.50 34.83 -100.09
C ALA A 757 11.27 36.15 -99.92
N LYS A 758 11.09 37.11 -100.83
CA LYS A 758 11.70 38.44 -100.72
C LYS A 758 11.17 39.22 -99.53
N SER A 759 9.85 39.26 -99.35
CA SER A 759 9.21 40.11 -98.34
C SER A 759 9.17 39.48 -96.94
N GLN A 760 9.13 38.16 -96.83
CA GLN A 760 8.89 37.43 -95.57
C GLN A 760 9.88 36.29 -95.31
N GLY A 761 10.82 36.02 -96.22
CA GLY A 761 11.80 34.96 -96.02
C GLY A 761 12.75 35.31 -94.88
N LYS A 762 12.93 34.40 -93.93
CA LYS A 762 13.91 34.53 -92.85
C LYS A 762 15.19 33.80 -93.21
N SER A 763 16.36 34.38 -92.87
CA SER A 763 17.64 33.67 -92.99
C SER A 763 17.76 32.63 -91.88
N ILE A 764 18.17 31.42 -92.25
CA ILE A 764 18.56 30.37 -91.31
C ILE A 764 20.06 30.50 -91.04
N PHE A 765 20.85 30.38 -92.11
CA PHE A 765 22.28 30.69 -92.09
C PHE A 765 22.85 30.75 -93.51
N SER A 766 24.01 31.40 -93.63
CA SER A 766 24.90 31.37 -94.78
C SER A 766 25.99 30.30 -94.61
N ALA A 767 26.09 29.39 -95.59
CA ALA A 767 27.12 28.38 -95.66
C ALA A 767 28.28 28.86 -96.55
N ILE A 768 29.41 29.18 -95.91
CA ILE A 768 30.64 29.64 -96.57
C ILE A 768 31.48 28.49 -97.15
N THR A 769 32.33 28.80 -98.14
CA THR A 769 33.09 27.82 -98.91
C THR A 769 34.50 27.58 -98.37
N ASN A 770 35.19 28.64 -97.97
CA ASN A 770 36.54 28.61 -97.41
C ASN A 770 36.46 28.71 -95.88
N ILE A 771 37.10 27.77 -95.18
CA ILE A 771 36.97 27.65 -93.72
C ILE A 771 38.26 28.14 -93.07
N PRO A 772 38.21 29.18 -92.22
CA PRO A 772 39.37 29.59 -91.44
C PRO A 772 39.90 28.48 -90.57
N ASN A 773 41.22 28.47 -90.34
CA ASN A 773 41.86 27.47 -89.52
C ASN A 773 41.27 27.46 -88.08
N GLY A 774 40.85 26.29 -87.60
CA GLY A 774 40.24 26.12 -86.28
C GLY A 774 38.72 26.37 -86.20
N PHE A 775 38.10 26.94 -87.23
CA PHE A 775 36.64 27.11 -87.26
C PHE A 775 35.95 25.79 -87.64
N ASN A 776 35.23 25.19 -86.69
CA ASN A 776 34.41 24.01 -86.97
C ASN A 776 33.00 24.43 -87.38
N THR A 777 32.51 23.78 -88.42
CA THR A 777 31.19 24.01 -89.00
C THR A 777 30.24 22.85 -88.83
N VAL A 778 30.73 21.72 -88.32
CA VAL A 778 29.88 20.65 -87.79
C VAL A 778 29.26 21.24 -86.52
N ASP A 779 27.93 21.25 -86.44
CA ASP A 779 27.12 21.82 -85.35
C ASP A 779 26.92 23.35 -85.40
N LEU A 780 26.96 23.96 -86.59
CA LEU A 780 26.33 25.28 -86.77
C LEU A 780 24.82 25.10 -86.65
N ILE A 781 24.26 25.64 -85.56
CA ILE A 781 22.86 25.50 -85.16
C ILE A 781 22.17 26.83 -85.30
N ARG A 782 20.94 26.78 -85.80
CA ARG A 782 20.00 27.89 -85.81
C ARG A 782 18.69 27.45 -85.17
N LEU A 783 18.31 28.10 -84.08
CA LEU A 783 16.98 27.98 -83.47
C LEU A 783 16.03 29.04 -84.08
N LEU A 784 14.85 28.61 -84.52
CA LEU A 784 13.83 29.46 -85.13
C LEU A 784 12.50 29.25 -84.43
N GLU A 785 11.69 30.30 -84.29
CA GLU A 785 10.35 30.23 -83.73
C GLU A 785 9.29 30.59 -84.80
N PHE A 786 8.21 29.82 -84.84
CA PHE A 786 7.05 29.99 -85.74
C PHE A 786 5.75 29.85 -84.96
N ASP A 787 4.63 30.34 -85.51
CA ASP A 787 3.32 30.07 -84.93
C ASP A 787 2.91 28.60 -85.20
N SER A 788 2.30 27.95 -84.21
CA SER A 788 1.78 26.58 -84.34
C SER A 788 0.75 26.49 -85.48
N GLY A 789 0.88 25.47 -86.31
CA GLY A 789 0.07 25.24 -87.51
C GLY A 789 0.55 25.97 -88.76
N ASN A 790 1.69 26.69 -88.70
CA ASN A 790 2.31 27.27 -89.89
C ASN A 790 2.80 26.20 -90.87
N TYR A 791 2.67 26.52 -92.16
CA TYR A 791 3.18 25.70 -93.25
C TYR A 791 4.46 26.34 -93.78
N LEU A 792 5.57 25.60 -93.72
CA LEU A 792 6.89 26.13 -94.03
C LEU A 792 7.39 25.66 -95.40
N LYS A 793 8.06 26.55 -96.11
CA LYS A 793 8.79 26.26 -97.36
C LYS A 793 10.19 26.85 -97.32
N PHE A 794 11.18 26.00 -97.61
CA PHE A 794 12.59 26.39 -97.66
C PHE A 794 13.01 26.79 -99.07
N PHE A 795 14.01 27.68 -99.16
CA PHE A 795 14.63 28.12 -100.40
C PHE A 795 16.12 28.40 -100.19
N LEU A 796 16.91 28.28 -101.25
CA LEU A 796 18.33 28.60 -101.23
C LEU A 796 18.60 29.84 -102.06
N VAL A 797 19.32 30.81 -101.50
CA VAL A 797 19.92 31.92 -102.26
C VAL A 797 21.32 31.49 -102.64
N LYS A 798 21.50 31.15 -103.92
CA LYS A 798 22.80 30.74 -104.45
C LYS A 798 23.70 31.96 -104.64
N ASP A 799 24.91 31.91 -104.11
CA ASP A 799 25.93 32.96 -104.31
C ASP A 799 25.41 34.37 -103.97
N GLY A 800 24.71 34.49 -102.85
CA GLY A 800 24.03 35.72 -102.44
C GLY A 800 23.37 35.62 -101.07
N THR A 801 22.65 36.68 -100.68
CA THR A 801 21.87 36.76 -99.42
C THR A 801 20.41 37.14 -99.68
N ILE A 802 19.55 36.89 -98.70
CA ILE A 802 18.16 37.32 -98.67
C ILE A 802 18.10 38.86 -98.65
N ASP A 803 19.04 39.53 -97.98
CA ASP A 803 19.09 41.00 -97.93
C ASP A 803 19.51 41.63 -99.27
N SER A 804 20.51 41.06 -99.94
CA SER A 804 20.84 41.46 -101.32
C SER A 804 19.69 41.15 -102.29
N PHE A 805 18.93 40.07 -102.05
CA PHE A 805 17.71 39.77 -102.81
C PHE A 805 16.58 40.78 -102.55
N ARG A 806 16.36 41.18 -101.29
CA ARG A 806 15.42 42.25 -100.88
C ARG A 806 15.76 43.58 -101.54
N ALA A 807 17.04 43.95 -101.54
CA ALA A 807 17.54 45.17 -102.18
C ALA A 807 17.51 45.14 -103.72
N GLY A 808 17.24 43.98 -104.34
CA GLY A 808 17.23 43.81 -105.79
C GLY A 808 18.62 43.72 -106.43
N LEU A 809 19.63 43.38 -105.63
CA LEU A 809 21.02 43.20 -106.05
C LEU A 809 21.30 41.75 -106.51
N THR A 810 20.58 40.76 -105.96
CA THR A 810 20.69 39.35 -106.36
C THR A 810 19.74 39.01 -107.52
N GLN A 811 20.24 38.34 -108.55
CA GLN A 811 19.44 37.89 -109.69
C GLN A 811 18.42 36.83 -109.26
N THR A 812 17.20 36.92 -109.76
CA THR A 812 16.11 35.99 -109.40
C THR A 812 16.41 34.53 -109.79
N THR A 813 17.28 34.30 -110.77
CA THR A 813 17.77 32.96 -111.17
C THR A 813 18.66 32.28 -110.13
N ASN A 814 19.13 33.02 -109.13
CA ASN A 814 19.89 32.47 -108.00
C ASN A 814 18.99 32.05 -106.83
N ILE A 815 17.67 32.27 -106.92
CA ILE A 815 16.72 31.82 -105.90
C ILE A 815 16.21 30.43 -106.28
N LEU A 816 16.63 29.42 -105.54
CA LEU A 816 16.25 28.03 -105.75
C LEU A 816 15.16 27.65 -104.74
N PHE A 817 13.94 27.49 -105.22
CA PHE A 817 12.86 26.95 -104.40
C PHE A 817 12.97 25.42 -104.28
N ALA A 818 12.48 24.89 -103.17
CA ALA A 818 12.39 23.46 -102.96
C ALA A 818 11.45 22.79 -103.97
N ASP A 819 12.02 21.90 -104.79
CA ASP A 819 11.31 20.91 -105.60
C ASP A 819 12.18 19.66 -105.83
N SER A 820 11.62 18.61 -106.43
CA SER A 820 12.34 17.34 -106.67
C SER A 820 13.61 17.44 -107.53
N SER A 821 13.82 18.56 -108.22
CA SER A 821 15.00 18.83 -109.03
C SER A 821 16.07 19.63 -108.30
N THR A 822 15.78 20.21 -107.13
CA THR A 822 16.72 21.04 -106.34
C THR A 822 16.92 20.53 -104.91
N GLN A 823 15.99 19.71 -104.39
CA GLN A 823 16.00 19.20 -103.03
C GLN A 823 15.55 17.72 -102.91
N ILE A 824 16.14 16.99 -101.96
CA ILE A 824 15.66 15.70 -101.42
C ILE A 824 15.46 15.83 -99.91
N ILE A 825 14.43 15.16 -99.38
CA ILE A 825 14.10 15.11 -97.95
C ILE A 825 14.18 13.67 -97.47
N THR A 826 14.86 13.44 -96.34
CA THR A 826 14.89 12.16 -95.63
C THR A 826 14.20 12.35 -94.28
N GLN A 827 13.05 11.70 -94.08
CA GLN A 827 12.29 11.74 -92.82
C GLN A 827 12.82 10.69 -91.83
N GLU A 828 12.99 11.08 -90.58
CA GLU A 828 13.25 10.24 -89.40
C GLU A 828 12.06 10.35 -88.43
N GLU A 829 12.09 9.68 -87.28
CA GLU A 829 10.96 9.60 -86.33
C GLU A 829 10.48 11.02 -85.92
N ASP A 830 11.38 11.86 -85.40
CA ASP A 830 11.07 13.22 -84.93
C ASP A 830 11.89 14.32 -85.64
N SER A 831 12.50 14.03 -86.79
CA SER A 831 13.29 14.99 -87.56
C SER A 831 13.29 14.71 -89.07
N PHE A 832 13.83 15.64 -89.86
CA PHE A 832 14.14 15.38 -91.26
C PHE A 832 15.43 16.06 -91.71
N THR A 833 16.11 15.44 -92.68
CA THR A 833 17.29 16.03 -93.33
C THR A 833 16.90 16.58 -94.70
N ILE A 834 17.15 17.88 -94.93
CA ILE A 834 17.04 18.53 -96.22
C ILE A 834 18.40 18.49 -96.93
N SER A 835 18.43 17.96 -98.15
CA SER A 835 19.62 17.86 -99.00
C SER A 835 19.43 18.62 -100.31
N TRP A 836 20.26 19.63 -100.58
CA TRP A 836 20.16 20.54 -101.74
C TRP A 836 21.19 20.26 -102.82
N LYS A 837 20.85 20.65 -104.05
CA LYS A 837 21.81 20.87 -105.14
C LYS A 837 21.56 22.20 -105.84
N GLU A 838 22.64 22.84 -106.27
CA GLU A 838 22.63 24.23 -106.77
C GLU A 838 22.50 24.38 -108.30
N SER A 839 22.57 23.27 -109.05
CA SER A 839 22.45 23.26 -110.51
C SER A 839 21.97 21.91 -111.01
N THR A 840 21.25 21.91 -112.13
CA THR A 840 20.86 20.69 -112.85
C THR A 840 22.04 19.90 -113.39
N THR A 841 23.24 20.51 -113.47
CA THR A 841 24.48 19.84 -113.88
C THR A 841 25.11 19.00 -112.76
N ILE A 842 24.75 19.24 -111.50
CA ILE A 842 25.18 18.44 -110.36
C ILE A 842 24.15 17.32 -110.14
N THR A 843 24.63 16.09 -110.00
CA THR A 843 23.78 14.91 -109.84
C THR A 843 23.51 14.56 -108.38
N GLU A 844 24.45 14.89 -107.48
CA GLU A 844 24.36 14.62 -106.05
C GLU A 844 23.67 15.78 -105.30
N PHE A 845 22.85 15.45 -104.30
CA PHE A 845 22.20 16.43 -103.42
C PHE A 845 23.05 16.61 -102.15
N ASN A 846 24.26 17.12 -102.33
CA ASN A 846 25.22 17.34 -101.25
C ASN A 846 25.88 18.73 -101.31
N SER A 847 25.35 19.66 -102.10
CA SER A 847 25.82 21.06 -102.08
C SER A 847 25.62 21.65 -100.68
N LEU A 848 24.49 21.34 -100.05
CA LEU A 848 24.16 21.69 -98.66
C LEU A 848 23.22 20.64 -98.05
N LYS A 849 23.54 20.12 -96.86
CA LYS A 849 22.64 19.24 -96.09
C LYS A 849 22.39 19.78 -94.68
N VAL A 850 21.13 19.85 -94.30
CA VAL A 850 20.68 20.46 -93.04
C VAL A 850 19.70 19.54 -92.34
N LYS A 851 19.94 19.23 -91.07
CA LYS A 851 18.97 18.56 -90.19
C LYS A 851 17.98 19.59 -89.68
N ILE A 852 16.69 19.26 -89.69
CA ILE A 852 15.64 20.07 -89.10
C ILE A 852 14.89 19.20 -88.10
N GLU A 853 14.76 19.69 -86.87
CA GLU A 853 14.14 19.00 -85.74
C GLU A 853 13.17 19.96 -85.05
N SER A 854 12.04 19.46 -84.55
CA SER A 854 11.29 20.21 -83.54
C SER A 854 12.10 20.20 -82.25
N THR A 855 11.99 21.28 -81.48
CA THR A 855 12.73 21.41 -80.24
C THR A 855 12.01 22.35 -79.30
N ASP A 856 12.20 22.11 -78.01
CA ASP A 856 11.80 23.04 -76.95
C ASP A 856 13.00 23.80 -76.37
N GLU A 857 14.19 23.63 -76.98
CA GLU A 857 15.33 24.49 -76.75
C GLU A 857 14.87 25.96 -76.89
N SER A 858 15.03 26.72 -75.81
CA SER A 858 14.77 28.15 -75.85
C SER A 858 15.68 28.80 -76.88
N LEU A 859 15.17 29.81 -77.60
CA LEU A 859 15.99 30.57 -78.54
C LEU A 859 17.30 31.00 -77.86
N THR A 860 18.43 30.80 -78.54
CA THR A 860 19.73 31.17 -78.00
C THR A 860 19.71 32.67 -77.66
N LEU A 861 20.17 33.01 -76.46
CA LEU A 861 20.19 34.40 -76.00
C LEU A 861 20.90 35.30 -77.04
N GLY A 862 20.29 36.44 -77.38
CA GLY A 862 20.82 37.34 -78.43
C GLY A 862 20.22 37.16 -79.83
N THR A 863 19.46 36.09 -80.08
CA THR A 863 19.07 35.72 -81.46
C THR A 863 17.70 36.21 -81.93
N ALA A 864 16.93 36.88 -81.08
CA ALA A 864 15.51 37.21 -81.34
C ALA A 864 15.27 37.99 -82.65
N LEU A 865 16.21 38.86 -83.04
CA LEU A 865 16.12 39.64 -84.28
C LEU A 865 16.84 39.00 -85.48
N GLN A 866 17.65 37.96 -85.27
CA GLN A 866 18.49 37.41 -86.33
C GLN A 866 17.63 36.81 -87.47
N GLY A 867 18.07 37.02 -88.70
CA GLY A 867 17.37 36.53 -89.90
C GLY A 867 16.18 37.36 -90.37
N GLU A 868 15.83 38.44 -89.68
CA GLU A 868 14.92 39.49 -90.16
C GLU A 868 15.60 40.36 -91.27
N ASN A 869 15.03 41.51 -91.65
CA ASN A 869 15.59 42.38 -92.70
C ASN A 869 16.80 43.20 -92.20
N GLN A 870 17.99 42.96 -92.76
CA GLN A 870 19.27 43.58 -92.36
C GLN A 870 19.56 43.38 -90.87
N ALA A 871 19.43 42.14 -90.43
CA ALA A 871 19.27 41.81 -89.02
C ALA A 871 20.38 40.89 -88.48
N GLU A 872 21.63 41.10 -88.92
CA GLU A 872 22.84 40.54 -88.29
C GLU A 872 23.10 41.23 -86.95
N LEU A 873 22.16 41.07 -86.01
CA LEU A 873 22.08 41.79 -84.75
C LEU A 873 22.12 40.83 -83.56
N ILE A 874 22.47 41.37 -82.39
CA ILE A 874 22.35 40.67 -81.11
C ILE A 874 21.32 41.42 -80.27
N ASP A 875 20.23 40.75 -79.92
CA ASP A 875 19.14 41.35 -79.13
C ASP A 875 19.23 40.92 -77.66
N LEU A 876 19.61 41.85 -76.79
CA LEU A 876 19.68 41.66 -75.35
C LEU A 876 18.63 42.51 -74.62
N THR A 877 17.63 43.05 -75.32
CA THR A 877 16.67 44.01 -74.76
C THR A 877 15.85 43.48 -73.60
N ASP A 878 15.52 42.17 -73.61
CA ASP A 878 14.77 41.51 -72.56
C ASP A 878 15.59 41.16 -71.31
N ILE A 879 16.90 41.46 -71.30
CA ILE A 879 17.79 41.13 -70.18
C ILE A 879 18.03 42.34 -69.27
N THR A 880 17.55 42.25 -68.04
CA THR A 880 17.81 43.24 -66.98
C THR A 880 19.05 42.84 -66.16
N GLY A 881 20.26 43.13 -66.62
CA GLY A 881 21.49 42.75 -65.89
C GLY A 881 22.75 42.75 -66.74
N LEU A 882 23.82 42.14 -66.23
CA LEU A 882 25.03 41.87 -67.00
C LEU A 882 24.90 40.51 -67.71
N VAL A 883 25.41 40.43 -68.92
CA VAL A 883 25.51 39.21 -69.72
C VAL A 883 26.98 38.89 -69.92
N LYS A 884 27.38 37.66 -69.62
CA LYS A 884 28.71 37.16 -69.96
C LYS A 884 28.70 36.71 -71.42
N ALA A 885 29.55 37.32 -72.22
CA ALA A 885 29.75 37.00 -73.62
C ALA A 885 31.05 36.21 -73.77
N ASP A 886 30.97 34.88 -73.89
CA ASP A 886 32.10 34.06 -74.28
C ASP A 886 32.20 34.07 -75.81
N PHE A 887 33.36 34.42 -76.36
CA PHE A 887 33.50 34.57 -77.81
C PHE A 887 34.77 33.97 -78.39
N SER A 888 34.67 33.55 -79.65
CA SER A 888 35.78 33.04 -80.46
C SER A 888 35.90 33.85 -81.73
N VAL A 889 37.12 34.25 -82.08
CA VAL A 889 37.41 35.00 -83.32
C VAL A 889 38.35 34.19 -84.19
N PHE A 890 38.03 34.09 -85.49
CA PHE A 890 38.81 33.41 -86.52
C PHE A 890 39.05 34.39 -87.67
N ARG A 891 40.17 34.29 -88.38
CA ARG A 891 40.50 35.24 -89.46
C ARG A 891 41.20 34.57 -90.62
N GLU A 892 40.70 34.77 -91.83
CA GLU A 892 41.31 34.37 -93.10
C GLU A 892 41.43 35.56 -94.07
N ALA A 893 41.96 36.69 -93.61
CA ALA A 893 41.99 37.92 -94.41
C ALA A 893 43.39 38.36 -94.87
N ALA A 894 43.44 38.93 -96.06
CA ALA A 894 44.62 39.67 -96.55
C ALA A 894 44.83 40.98 -95.78
N TYR A 895 43.76 41.68 -95.39
CA TYR A 895 43.86 42.94 -94.64
C TYR A 895 43.73 42.75 -93.14
N ASN A 896 44.36 43.67 -92.38
CA ASN A 896 44.27 43.68 -90.92
C ASN A 896 43.00 44.40 -90.49
N ASN A 897 41.92 43.63 -90.37
CA ASN A 897 40.61 44.15 -89.99
C ASN A 897 40.44 44.16 -88.47
N GLU A 898 39.69 45.15 -87.98
CA GLU A 898 39.18 45.19 -86.62
C GLU A 898 37.65 45.21 -86.66
N VAL A 899 37.00 44.29 -85.93
CA VAL A 899 35.54 44.27 -85.76
C VAL A 899 35.17 44.75 -84.37
N TYR A 900 34.06 45.49 -84.30
CA TYR A 900 33.46 45.99 -83.07
C TYR A 900 31.95 45.83 -83.11
N PHE A 901 31.32 45.83 -81.94
CA PHE A 901 29.87 45.92 -81.80
C PHE A 901 29.49 47.23 -81.12
N TYR A 902 28.36 47.80 -81.49
CA TYR A 902 27.84 49.06 -80.95
C TYR A 902 26.35 48.97 -80.66
N GLU A 903 25.88 49.74 -79.68
CA GLU A 903 24.48 49.78 -79.28
C GLU A 903 23.62 50.62 -80.23
N ILE A 904 22.45 50.10 -80.59
CA ILE A 904 21.43 50.76 -81.42
C ILE A 904 20.07 50.79 -80.71
N ASP A 905 19.23 51.75 -81.10
CA ASP A 905 17.91 52.01 -80.51
C ASP A 905 16.84 50.98 -80.97
N ASN A 906 16.96 50.43 -82.18
CA ASN A 906 16.01 49.48 -82.77
C ASN A 906 16.61 48.69 -83.95
N ALA A 907 15.89 47.65 -84.39
CA ALA A 907 16.28 46.76 -85.49
C ALA A 907 16.47 47.46 -86.86
N GLN A 908 16.08 48.72 -87.02
CA GLN A 908 16.33 49.49 -88.26
C GLN A 908 17.67 50.23 -88.24
N GLY A 909 18.49 50.02 -87.20
CA GLY A 909 19.80 50.65 -87.10
C GLY A 909 19.73 52.12 -86.75
N GLN A 910 18.83 52.52 -85.86
CA GLN A 910 18.82 53.91 -85.37
C GLN A 910 19.79 54.08 -84.20
N ILE A 911 20.53 55.19 -84.16
CA ILE A 911 21.37 55.54 -83.00
C ILE A 911 21.02 56.95 -82.54
N SER A 912 20.47 57.10 -81.34
CA SER A 912 19.97 58.38 -80.84
C SER A 912 19.03 59.09 -81.84
N GLY A 913 18.17 58.33 -82.53
CA GLY A 913 17.25 58.81 -83.57
C GLY A 913 17.86 59.05 -84.97
N LEU A 914 19.16 58.82 -85.15
CA LEU A 914 19.84 58.94 -86.45
C LEU A 914 19.65 57.67 -87.29
N GLN A 915 19.12 57.79 -88.51
CA GLN A 915 18.89 56.66 -89.42
C GLN A 915 20.17 56.23 -90.15
N ALA A 916 20.39 54.91 -90.27
CA ALA A 916 21.44 54.28 -91.08
C ALA A 916 21.22 54.46 -92.60
N THR A 917 21.49 55.66 -93.11
CA THR A 917 21.36 56.00 -94.53
C THR A 917 22.60 56.72 -95.05
N SER A 918 22.83 56.66 -96.35
CA SER A 918 23.98 57.27 -97.03
C SER A 918 24.06 58.78 -96.79
N ALA A 919 22.91 59.45 -96.64
CA ALA A 919 22.82 60.87 -96.29
C ALA A 919 23.39 61.19 -94.89
N ASN A 920 23.34 60.24 -93.96
CA ASN A 920 23.78 60.41 -92.58
C ASN A 920 25.13 59.75 -92.28
N ARG A 921 25.79 59.11 -93.27
CA ARG A 921 26.93 58.20 -93.07
C ARG A 921 28.00 58.71 -92.09
N ALA A 922 28.47 59.95 -92.26
CA ALA A 922 29.51 60.50 -91.38
C ALA A 922 29.04 60.63 -89.92
N ASN A 923 27.81 61.13 -89.71
CA ASN A 923 27.22 61.25 -88.38
C ASN A 923 26.90 59.88 -87.77
N TYR A 924 26.53 58.92 -88.62
CA TYR A 924 26.19 57.55 -88.21
C TYR A 924 27.43 56.79 -87.75
N LEU A 925 28.54 56.88 -88.50
CA LEU A 925 29.83 56.32 -88.08
C LEU A 925 30.28 56.91 -86.74
N GLN A 926 30.18 58.23 -86.57
CA GLN A 926 30.54 58.87 -85.31
C GLN A 926 29.65 58.41 -84.14
N ALA A 927 28.35 58.25 -84.37
CA ALA A 927 27.41 57.75 -83.38
C ALA A 927 27.71 56.28 -83.01
N ALA A 928 28.00 55.42 -83.98
CA ALA A 928 28.40 54.04 -83.75
C ALA A 928 29.70 53.95 -82.93
N ILE A 929 30.72 54.77 -83.25
CA ILE A 929 31.97 54.85 -82.47
C ILE A 929 31.71 55.29 -81.02
N ASN A 930 30.79 56.22 -80.78
CA ASN A 930 30.45 56.67 -79.43
C ASN A 930 29.69 55.61 -78.61
N ASN A 931 28.98 54.71 -79.29
CA ASN A 931 28.16 53.66 -78.71
C ASN A 931 28.83 52.27 -78.73
N LEU A 932 30.14 52.18 -78.95
CA LEU A 932 30.84 50.91 -78.94
C LEU A 932 30.71 50.22 -77.59
N ILE A 933 30.47 48.91 -77.61
CA ILE A 933 30.36 48.11 -76.39
C ILE A 933 31.68 48.10 -75.63
N LYS A 934 31.56 48.12 -74.30
CA LYS A 934 32.68 48.08 -73.37
C LYS A 934 32.49 46.91 -72.43
N ASP A 935 33.61 46.32 -72.03
CA ASP A 935 33.61 45.34 -70.96
C ASP A 935 33.26 46.06 -69.64
N ALA A 936 32.24 45.58 -68.95
CA ALA A 936 31.71 46.21 -67.73
C ALA A 936 32.67 46.09 -66.54
N GLU A 937 33.62 45.16 -66.56
CA GLU A 937 34.62 44.98 -65.50
C GLU A 937 35.82 45.90 -65.69
N THR A 938 36.31 46.02 -66.92
CA THR A 938 37.53 46.79 -67.25
C THR A 938 37.25 48.22 -67.74
N GLY A 939 36.07 48.46 -68.30
CA GLY A 939 35.69 49.71 -68.97
C GLY A 939 36.34 49.91 -70.34
N GLU A 940 37.09 48.92 -70.85
CA GLU A 940 37.74 48.99 -72.16
C GLU A 940 36.78 48.63 -73.29
N THR A 941 36.95 49.26 -74.47
CA THR A 941 36.18 48.91 -75.68
C THR A 941 36.56 47.51 -76.14
N ILE A 942 35.56 46.65 -76.31
CA ILE A 942 35.77 45.25 -76.71
C ILE A 942 36.14 45.22 -78.18
N LYS A 943 37.30 44.63 -78.50
CA LYS A 943 37.85 44.55 -79.86
C LYS A 943 37.97 43.11 -80.33
N PHE A 944 37.47 42.83 -81.53
CA PHE A 944 37.57 41.53 -82.17
C PHE A 944 38.56 41.60 -83.33
N ALA A 945 39.80 41.15 -83.09
CA ALA A 945 40.86 41.12 -84.10
C ALA A 945 41.90 40.05 -83.77
N VAL A 946 42.44 39.37 -84.79
CA VAL A 946 43.51 38.38 -84.65
C VAL A 946 44.44 38.44 -85.86
N SER A 947 45.64 37.85 -85.78
CA SER A 947 46.52 37.72 -86.95
C SER A 947 45.89 36.85 -88.03
N ASN A 948 46.26 37.05 -89.30
CA ASN A 948 45.80 36.19 -90.41
C ASN A 948 46.07 34.70 -90.09
N GLN A 949 45.11 33.82 -90.41
CA GLN A 949 45.09 32.39 -90.06
C GLN A 949 45.07 32.10 -88.55
N GLY A 950 44.78 33.11 -87.74
CA GLY A 950 44.76 33.01 -86.28
C GLY A 950 43.37 32.75 -85.73
N GLN A 951 43.37 32.26 -84.49
CA GLN A 951 42.19 32.10 -83.66
C GLN A 951 42.50 32.59 -82.24
N PHE A 952 41.52 33.22 -81.58
CA PHE A 952 41.56 33.36 -80.12
C PHE A 952 40.15 33.21 -79.53
N THR A 953 40.11 32.93 -78.23
CA THR A 953 38.89 32.84 -77.45
C THR A 953 39.06 33.71 -76.20
N ASP A 954 38.05 34.49 -75.87
CA ASP A 954 38.03 35.34 -74.69
C ASP A 954 36.59 35.53 -74.20
N SER A 955 36.41 36.24 -73.09
CA SER A 955 35.11 36.56 -72.55
C SER A 955 35.03 38.01 -72.11
N ALA A 956 33.86 38.63 -72.26
CA ALA A 956 33.61 39.97 -71.77
C ALA A 956 32.26 40.08 -71.06
N MET A 957 32.17 40.98 -70.09
CA MET A 957 30.90 41.32 -69.43
C MET A 957 30.26 42.49 -70.15
N ILE A 958 29.04 42.33 -70.64
CA ILE A 958 28.30 43.41 -71.33
C ILE A 958 26.96 43.69 -70.64
N ALA A 959 26.44 44.90 -70.79
CA ALA A 959 25.11 45.23 -70.28
C ALA A 959 24.02 44.63 -71.17
N GLY A 960 22.99 44.05 -70.55
CA GLY A 960 21.71 43.79 -71.21
C GLY A 960 20.90 45.08 -71.40
N GLY A 961 19.77 44.97 -72.10
CA GLY A 961 18.85 46.08 -72.38
C GLY A 961 19.08 46.80 -73.71
N SER A 962 20.06 46.34 -74.51
CA SER A 962 20.46 46.98 -75.77
C SER A 962 20.38 45.99 -76.94
N ILE A 963 20.21 46.51 -78.17
CA ILE A 963 20.47 45.77 -79.40
C ILE A 963 21.88 46.12 -79.85
N LEU A 964 22.67 45.12 -80.23
CA LEU A 964 24.04 45.30 -80.70
C LEU A 964 24.13 45.03 -82.20
N ALA A 965 24.75 45.95 -82.92
CA ALA A 965 25.10 45.78 -84.32
C ALA A 965 26.61 45.68 -84.50
N PRO A 966 27.11 44.82 -85.40
CA PRO A 966 28.51 44.76 -85.75
C PRO A 966 28.92 45.88 -86.72
N MET A 967 30.21 46.24 -86.68
CA MET A 967 30.88 47.01 -87.74
C MET A 967 32.29 46.46 -87.97
N ILE A 968 32.73 46.48 -89.22
CA ILE A 968 34.09 46.11 -89.60
C ILE A 968 34.87 47.31 -90.11
N ILE A 969 36.08 47.52 -89.57
CA ILE A 969 37.06 48.50 -90.03
C ILE A 969 38.06 47.78 -90.93
N ILE A 970 38.12 48.19 -92.20
CA ILE A 970 38.94 47.55 -93.22
C ILE A 970 40.39 48.05 -93.16
N ASN A 971 41.34 47.13 -93.07
CA ASN A 971 42.78 47.40 -93.12
C ASN A 971 43.24 48.60 -92.27
N GLY A 972 42.71 48.72 -91.06
CA GLY A 972 42.87 49.90 -90.23
C GLY A 972 42.43 49.65 -88.81
N THR A 973 42.51 50.68 -87.98
CA THR A 973 42.25 50.59 -86.54
C THR A 973 41.25 51.64 -86.07
N LEU A 974 40.56 51.37 -84.95
CA LEU A 974 39.70 52.37 -84.31
C LEU A 974 40.46 53.65 -83.94
N SER A 975 41.75 53.54 -83.62
CA SER A 975 42.62 54.69 -83.33
C SER A 975 42.78 55.63 -84.52
N GLN A 976 42.80 55.12 -85.75
CA GLN A 976 42.87 55.97 -86.96
C GLN A 976 41.58 56.74 -87.16
N LEU A 977 40.41 56.13 -86.91
CA LEU A 977 39.11 56.82 -87.00
C LEU A 977 38.91 57.90 -85.92
N THR A 978 39.75 57.94 -84.89
CA THR A 978 39.61 58.82 -83.73
C THR A 978 40.79 59.79 -83.54
N ASP A 979 41.79 59.80 -84.44
CA ASP A 979 43.02 60.60 -84.32
C ASP A 979 42.90 62.07 -84.82
N ASN A 980 41.71 62.49 -85.26
CA ASN A 980 41.39 63.77 -85.93
C ASN A 980 41.98 63.93 -87.36
N ASN A 981 42.62 62.92 -87.94
CA ASN A 981 43.17 62.95 -89.29
C ASN A 981 42.26 62.24 -90.31
N THR A 982 41.15 62.88 -90.69
CA THR A 982 40.20 62.31 -91.68
C THR A 982 40.77 61.88 -93.05
N SER A 983 42.03 62.22 -93.36
CA SER A 983 42.70 61.78 -94.59
C SER A 983 43.27 60.37 -94.53
N ASN A 984 43.38 59.76 -93.34
CA ASN A 984 43.84 58.37 -93.14
C ASN A 984 42.71 57.43 -92.64
N ASP A 985 41.45 57.90 -92.60
CA ASP A 985 40.32 57.13 -92.10
C ASP A 985 40.10 55.85 -92.92
N PRO A 986 40.14 54.66 -92.30
CA PRO A 986 39.82 53.40 -92.98
C PRO A 986 38.34 53.30 -93.37
N GLN A 987 38.04 52.42 -94.32
CA GLN A 987 36.65 52.15 -94.72
C GLN A 987 35.94 51.32 -93.63
N VAL A 988 34.67 51.63 -93.38
CA VAL A 988 33.83 50.94 -92.39
C VAL A 988 32.52 50.48 -93.03
N TYR A 989 32.15 49.22 -92.77
CA TYR A 989 30.88 48.64 -93.19
C TYR A 989 30.03 48.20 -91.99
N PHE A 990 28.72 48.27 -92.20
CA PHE A 990 27.65 48.00 -91.24
C PHE A 990 26.68 46.96 -91.83
N PRO A 991 25.81 46.31 -91.03
CA PRO A 991 24.77 45.41 -91.57
C PRO A 991 23.73 46.16 -92.42
N TYR A 992 23.58 47.47 -92.20
CA TYR A 992 22.62 48.30 -92.91
C TYR A 992 23.14 48.77 -94.27
N LEU A 993 22.67 48.14 -95.35
CA LEU A 993 23.08 48.46 -96.74
C LEU A 993 22.94 49.95 -97.07
N GLY A 994 21.93 50.61 -96.50
CA GLY A 994 21.64 52.02 -96.76
C GLY A 994 22.77 52.97 -96.36
N VAL A 995 23.61 52.62 -95.38
CA VAL A 995 24.73 53.45 -94.92
C VAL A 995 26.07 53.04 -95.55
N ASN A 996 26.18 51.83 -96.08
CA ASN A 996 27.38 51.34 -96.79
C ASN A 996 27.57 52.08 -98.11
N SER A 997 28.81 52.45 -98.44
CA SER A 997 29.11 53.28 -99.61
C SER A 997 28.90 52.60 -100.96
N ASP A 998 28.95 51.27 -100.99
CA ASP A 998 28.70 50.42 -102.16
C ASP A 998 27.30 49.78 -102.15
N GLY A 999 26.55 49.92 -101.06
CA GLY A 999 25.23 49.30 -100.88
C GLY A 999 25.28 47.77 -100.77
N ILE A 1000 26.44 47.19 -100.51
CA ILE A 1000 26.66 45.74 -100.42
C ILE A 1000 26.61 45.29 -98.95
N ASP A 1001 26.22 44.03 -98.78
CA ASP A 1001 26.22 43.33 -97.50
C ASP A 1001 27.59 42.71 -97.22
N HIS A 1002 28.24 43.17 -96.15
CA HIS A 1002 29.58 42.75 -95.73
C HIS A 1002 29.57 41.84 -94.50
N ILE A 1003 28.38 41.54 -93.96
CA ILE A 1003 28.24 40.81 -92.70
C ILE A 1003 27.19 39.73 -92.91
N ARG A 1004 27.48 38.49 -92.53
CA ARG A 1004 26.55 37.37 -92.69
C ARG A 1004 26.32 36.62 -91.42
N LEU A 1005 25.10 36.14 -91.25
CA LEU A 1005 24.75 35.18 -90.21
C LEU A 1005 25.13 33.77 -90.65
N LEU A 1006 26.08 33.14 -89.96
CA LEU A 1006 26.53 31.76 -90.23
C LEU A 1006 25.82 30.72 -89.37
N ALA A 1007 25.28 31.13 -88.22
CA ALA A 1007 24.50 30.36 -87.24
C ALA A 1007 24.02 31.32 -86.14
N ASP A 1008 23.36 30.81 -85.09
CA ASP A 1008 23.07 31.59 -83.89
C ASP A 1008 24.32 32.30 -83.37
N ASN A 1009 24.23 33.63 -83.25
CA ASN A 1009 25.29 34.52 -82.77
C ASN A 1009 26.66 34.31 -83.44
N THR A 1010 26.69 33.82 -84.68
CA THR A 1010 27.91 33.58 -85.44
C THR A 1010 27.91 34.44 -86.69
N PHE A 1011 28.85 35.39 -86.77
CA PHE A 1011 28.92 36.42 -87.80
C PHE A 1011 30.18 36.23 -88.65
N GLY A 1012 30.01 36.14 -89.97
CA GLY A 1012 31.10 36.19 -90.95
C GLY A 1012 31.20 37.58 -91.57
N PHE A 1013 32.42 38.03 -91.86
CA PHE A 1013 32.71 39.37 -92.36
C PHE A 1013 33.55 39.32 -93.63
N GLU A 1014 33.39 40.34 -94.48
CA GLU A 1014 34.06 40.46 -95.79
C GLU A 1014 34.75 41.85 -95.93
N ASP A 1015 35.99 41.89 -96.42
CA ASP A 1015 36.92 43.01 -96.22
C ASP A 1015 37.32 43.88 -97.43
N LEU A 1016 36.62 43.82 -98.57
CA LEU A 1016 37.06 44.46 -99.83
C LEU A 1016 36.10 45.52 -100.43
N PRO A 1017 36.60 46.66 -100.96
CA PRO A 1017 35.81 47.59 -101.75
C PRO A 1017 35.64 47.10 -103.20
N ASN A 1018 34.39 47.07 -103.69
CA ASN A 1018 33.93 46.55 -105.00
C ASN A 1018 33.67 45.04 -105.09
N GLY A 1019 33.47 44.37 -103.95
CA GLY A 1019 33.08 42.98 -103.89
C GLY A 1019 34.28 42.03 -103.95
N GLY A 1020 34.69 41.55 -102.77
CA GLY A 1020 35.80 40.61 -102.61
C GLY A 1020 35.50 39.23 -103.18
N ASP A 1021 36.19 38.20 -102.67
CA ASP A 1021 35.85 36.82 -102.98
C ASP A 1021 34.52 36.37 -102.35
N PHE A 1022 33.90 37.22 -101.52
CA PHE A 1022 32.56 37.03 -100.98
C PHE A 1022 32.42 35.69 -100.24
N ASP A 1023 33.49 35.25 -99.59
CA ASP A 1023 33.54 34.01 -98.81
C ASP A 1023 33.34 34.25 -97.31
N TYR A 1024 33.30 35.51 -96.86
CA TYR A 1024 32.91 35.97 -95.51
C TYR A 1024 33.69 35.29 -94.37
N ASN A 1025 34.91 34.85 -94.69
CA ASN A 1025 35.84 34.20 -93.78
C ASN A 1025 36.96 35.17 -93.32
N ASP A 1026 36.98 36.40 -93.85
CA ASP A 1026 37.98 37.41 -93.55
C ASP A 1026 38.06 37.66 -92.05
N LEU A 1027 36.91 37.64 -91.37
CA LEU A 1027 36.83 37.49 -89.92
C LEU A 1027 35.53 36.77 -89.58
N ILE A 1028 35.57 35.84 -88.62
CA ILE A 1028 34.38 35.16 -88.08
C ILE A 1028 34.37 35.35 -86.57
N ILE A 1029 33.22 35.74 -86.02
CA ILE A 1029 33.01 35.87 -84.57
C ILE A 1029 31.84 34.99 -84.16
N LYS A 1030 32.05 34.13 -83.18
CA LYS A 1030 31.01 33.32 -82.53
C LYS A 1030 30.86 33.75 -81.08
N PHE A 1031 29.63 34.05 -80.64
CA PHE A 1031 29.32 34.32 -79.23
C PHE A 1031 28.48 33.21 -78.60
N ASP A 1032 28.68 33.00 -77.31
CA ASP A 1032 27.82 32.25 -76.39
C ASP A 1032 27.51 33.17 -75.18
N PHE A 1033 26.23 33.46 -74.97
CA PHE A 1033 25.78 34.44 -73.98
C PHE A 1033 25.12 33.73 -72.80
N ASN A 1034 25.56 34.10 -71.60
CA ASN A 1034 25.01 33.58 -70.35
C ASN A 1034 24.61 34.73 -69.42
N ILE A 1035 23.41 34.65 -68.85
CA ILE A 1035 22.93 35.60 -67.85
C ILE A 1035 23.69 35.34 -66.53
N VAL A 1036 24.22 36.40 -65.91
CA VAL A 1036 25.03 36.32 -64.68
C VAL A 1036 24.22 36.60 -63.43
#